data_AF-A0A5S9R2S9-F1
#
_entry.id   AF-A0A5S9R2S9-F1
#
_cell.length_a   1.000
_cell.length_b   1.000
_cell.length_c   1.000
_cell.angle_alpha   90.00
_cell.angle_beta   90.00
_cell.angle_gamma   90.00
#
_symmetry.space_group_name_H-M   'P 1'
#
loop_
_entity.id
_entity.type
_entity.pdbx_description
1 polymer ?
#
loop_
_entity_poly.entity_id
_entity_poly.type
_entity_poly.pdbx_seq_one_letter_code
_entity_poly.pdbx_strand_id
1 'polypeptide(L)'
;MRLGKWAGAVALASGIACASVVAGTTAVAAAETTESSASSSGGEDSGSRTSADVGQSSDSDTSDSDSSDSKAADREERTELSTDSEEADGRGEPDKDLDEDLDEDLDEEVEDSEESATPPATSKRSHATDPDDVPAEDGSEPEGVLGRGDEADSAEGAETPSSAGDDDVSTTGVARQTTPSSAQTATAASTTALATGVADSPTPPTPSQVSLEPAPAATATAAAPSEDPVQKLTFFSMLEAIWREFIRKSRNSAPTLPAKIVTITIPAGAAASDPIAFGGTDPDGDELTYLVAAKGTRTGPKYGTVTIDQATGTFTYDPDDSLTGTFTDTFTVTLTDSGSRWQGVLSFLNRATTSGVTSKMSVVVEPANQIPKSVADAFSVIADSPVIGNVLANDHDPEGQPLTATLISNPTHGSVNFHRDGSFTYTPEADFTGTDQFSYVAFDGAATSMVTAVTLMVAAVPASKTPSIGVQGLTWWSGLSDADTDRALDMAKSAGVTSMRLDISWYVVEYNEGTYDFSWIDPLVHKMVERNISVLGMLYDTPSWLSGSTNPHAAPTTATSIDLFSEFAAAAAQHYLGYIDTWEIWNEPNIPRFWAEPDPAAYAALLRAVYPAIKAVSGTATVIAGGLSPDSSGIDPLAFVQEMYDAGAGGSFDAIAMHPYGFPQLPSLTSVEAVYNVMAANGDGAKQIWLTEVGAPTGTSPWAVSEEEQAQAVAMFVDFARYNHYVGPIYLYSLLDTGTDPADPEQNFGLIRRDFTPKEAWGIWL
;
A
#
# COMPACT_ATOMS: atom_id res chain seq x y z
N MET A 1 28.43 -31.68 29.85
CA MET A 1 29.08 -31.82 31.18
C MET A 1 29.79 -30.50 31.55
N ARG A 2 30.17 -30.30 32.82
CA ARG A 2 30.78 -29.05 33.33
C ARG A 2 32.32 -29.02 33.24
N LEU A 3 32.88 -27.84 33.54
CA LEU A 3 34.29 -27.52 33.88
C LEU A 3 35.26 -27.34 32.69
N GLY A 4 36.23 -26.41 32.75
CA GLY A 4 36.50 -25.42 33.80
C GLY A 4 37.59 -24.38 33.43
N LYS A 5 37.60 -23.24 34.15
CA LYS A 5 38.53 -22.10 33.93
C LYS A 5 39.96 -22.40 34.39
N TRP A 6 40.94 -21.69 33.80
CA TRP A 6 42.19 -21.28 34.48
C TRP A 6 42.59 -19.84 34.10
N ALA A 7 43.30 -19.15 34.98
CA ALA A 7 43.85 -17.80 34.81
C ALA A 7 45.40 -17.88 34.60
N GLY A 8 46.19 -16.81 34.44
CA GLY A 8 45.95 -15.37 34.56
C GLY A 8 47.20 -14.56 34.14
N ALA A 9 47.19 -13.23 34.31
CA ALA A 9 48.15 -12.31 33.65
C ALA A 9 49.36 -11.86 34.49
N VAL A 10 50.47 -11.52 33.80
CA VAL A 10 51.69 -10.86 34.31
C VAL A 10 52.38 -10.11 33.14
N ALA A 11 53.04 -8.94 33.23
CA ALA A 11 52.84 -7.71 34.02
C ALA A 11 53.85 -6.62 33.52
N LEU A 12 53.58 -5.33 33.81
CA LEU A 12 54.52 -4.16 33.77
C LEU A 12 55.04 -3.69 32.38
N ALA A 13 55.56 -2.46 32.19
CA ALA A 13 55.23 -1.12 32.74
C ALA A 13 56.04 -0.01 32.03
N SER A 14 55.50 1.22 32.00
CA SER A 14 56.18 2.54 31.91
C SER A 14 57.29 2.81 30.88
N GLY A 15 57.09 3.84 30.05
CA GLY A 15 58.12 4.42 29.17
C GLY A 15 58.89 5.62 29.77
N ILE A 16 59.77 6.22 28.97
CA ILE A 16 60.48 7.49 29.23
C ILE A 16 60.54 8.30 27.92
N ALA A 17 60.43 9.63 28.02
CA ALA A 17 60.47 10.54 26.88
C ALA A 17 61.90 11.01 26.54
N CYS A 18 62.10 11.45 25.30
CA CYS A 18 63.19 12.36 24.92
C CYS A 18 62.66 13.36 23.87
N ALA A 19 63.16 14.59 23.87
CA ALA A 19 62.51 15.73 23.20
C ALA A 19 63.49 16.62 22.43
N SER A 20 62.93 17.59 21.70
CA SER A 20 63.58 18.70 20.97
C SER A 20 64.01 18.41 19.53
N VAL A 21 63.52 19.22 18.60
CA VAL A 21 64.25 20.36 18.00
C VAL A 21 63.22 21.42 17.60
N VAL A 22 63.58 22.71 17.67
CA VAL A 22 62.71 23.84 17.28
C VAL A 22 63.42 24.71 16.24
N ALA A 23 62.80 24.89 15.08
CA ALA A 23 63.01 26.01 14.16
C ALA A 23 61.79 26.10 13.22
N GLY A 24 61.24 27.26 12.85
CA GLY A 24 61.51 28.62 13.35
C GLY A 24 61.90 29.63 12.26
N THR A 25 60.90 30.14 11.52
CA THR A 25 60.98 31.39 10.74
C THR A 25 59.57 31.96 10.50
N THR A 26 59.48 33.24 10.15
CA THR A 26 58.25 34.04 10.11
C THR A 26 58.16 34.90 8.83
N ALA A 27 57.06 35.66 8.71
CA ALA A 27 56.94 36.95 7.99
C ALA A 27 56.64 36.88 6.45
N VAL A 28 55.97 37.85 5.79
CA VAL A 28 55.22 39.06 6.25
C VAL A 28 54.38 39.70 5.10
N ALA A 29 53.36 40.51 5.44
CA ALA A 29 52.64 41.49 4.59
C ALA A 29 51.77 40.94 3.42
N ALA A 30 50.82 41.69 2.84
CA ALA A 30 50.40 43.10 3.01
C ALA A 30 48.85 43.20 3.08
N ALA A 31 48.26 43.98 4.00
CA ALA A 31 47.88 45.41 3.89
C ALA A 31 46.62 45.66 2.99
N GLU A 32 45.48 46.07 3.57
CA GLU A 32 44.95 47.47 3.61
C GLU A 32 43.97 47.75 2.42
N THR A 33 42.89 48.54 2.51
CA THR A 33 42.35 49.42 3.58
C THR A 33 40.80 49.57 3.47
N THR A 34 40.13 49.72 4.63
CA THR A 34 39.07 50.68 5.07
C THR A 34 38.24 51.50 4.05
N GLU A 35 37.04 52.06 4.34
CA GLU A 35 36.38 52.54 5.59
C GLU A 35 34.88 52.10 5.65
N SER A 36 34.17 51.93 6.79
CA SER A 36 33.91 52.81 7.98
C SER A 36 32.93 53.97 7.68
N SER A 37 32.07 54.47 8.59
CA SER A 37 31.63 54.05 9.95
C SER A 37 30.42 54.94 10.38
N ALA A 38 29.93 54.92 11.63
CA ALA A 38 29.13 53.89 12.31
C ALA A 38 28.58 54.47 13.66
N SER A 39 27.34 54.12 14.10
CA SER A 39 26.85 54.52 15.43
C SER A 39 25.84 53.53 16.06
N SER A 40 26.30 52.82 17.09
CA SER A 40 25.69 52.64 18.44
C SER A 40 24.16 52.63 18.62
N SER A 41 23.54 51.76 19.43
CA SER A 41 24.02 50.80 20.47
C SER A 41 22.90 49.78 20.77
N GLY A 42 23.10 48.61 21.38
CA GLY A 42 24.30 47.94 21.90
C GLY A 42 23.89 46.75 22.80
N GLY A 43 24.72 45.73 22.96
CA GLY A 43 24.43 44.53 23.78
C GLY A 43 25.28 43.31 23.39
N GLU A 44 26.04 42.78 24.35
CA GLU A 44 26.94 41.61 24.26
C GLU A 44 26.21 40.31 24.67
N ASP A 45 26.66 39.07 24.41
CA ASP A 45 27.53 38.44 23.39
C ASP A 45 27.30 36.91 23.47
N SER A 46 27.81 36.14 22.50
CA SER A 46 27.67 34.68 22.36
C SER A 46 28.60 33.86 23.30
N GLY A 47 28.14 32.69 23.79
CA GLY A 47 28.69 32.07 25.03
C GLY A 47 29.19 30.60 25.05
N SER A 48 28.82 29.73 24.10
CA SER A 48 29.37 28.35 23.88
C SER A 48 29.20 27.23 24.96
N ARG A 49 29.18 25.96 24.47
CA ARG A 49 29.42 24.67 25.20
C ARG A 49 28.30 24.26 26.19
N THR A 50 28.14 22.99 26.60
CA THR A 50 29.01 21.78 26.60
C THR A 50 28.35 20.51 26.02
N SER A 51 29.10 19.42 25.91
CA SER A 51 28.73 18.12 25.30
C SER A 51 28.91 16.91 26.24
N ALA A 52 28.00 15.92 26.16
CA ALA A 52 28.10 14.50 26.52
C ALA A 52 26.85 13.80 25.91
N ASP A 53 26.83 12.60 25.30
CA ASP A 53 27.58 11.32 25.42
C ASP A 53 26.95 10.30 26.41
N VAL A 54 27.15 9.00 26.13
CA VAL A 54 26.46 7.79 26.66
C VAL A 54 25.06 7.53 26.07
N GLY A 55 24.69 6.32 25.61
CA GLY A 55 25.54 5.14 25.33
C GLY A 55 24.81 3.77 25.30
N GLN A 56 24.93 3.08 24.16
CA GLN A 56 24.92 1.60 23.93
C GLN A 56 23.94 0.66 24.66
N SER A 57 23.19 -0.13 23.88
CA SER A 57 23.19 -1.62 23.88
C SER A 57 22.11 -2.19 22.94
N SER A 58 22.18 -3.41 22.40
CA SER A 58 23.32 -4.24 21.96
C SER A 58 22.79 -5.43 21.14
N ASP A 59 23.63 -6.03 20.31
CA ASP A 59 23.27 -7.13 19.40
C ASP A 59 22.86 -8.44 20.09
N SER A 60 22.07 -9.26 19.39
CA SER A 60 22.24 -10.72 19.43
C SER A 60 21.63 -11.40 18.19
N ASP A 61 22.48 -11.93 17.31
CA ASP A 61 22.07 -12.93 16.30
C ASP A 61 21.53 -14.21 16.96
N THR A 62 20.67 -14.95 16.27
CA THR A 62 20.78 -16.41 16.22
C THR A 62 20.20 -16.94 14.91
N SER A 63 20.74 -18.05 14.41
CA SER A 63 20.59 -18.50 13.03
C SER A 63 20.08 -19.94 12.89
N ASP A 64 19.82 -20.29 11.63
CA ASP A 64 19.85 -21.64 11.03
C ASP A 64 18.66 -22.60 11.20
N SER A 65 18.14 -22.97 10.01
CA SER A 65 17.67 -24.33 9.63
C SER A 65 16.29 -24.81 10.14
N ASP A 66 15.59 -25.72 9.43
CA ASP A 66 15.96 -26.43 8.19
C ASP A 66 14.77 -26.58 7.22
N SER A 67 15.13 -26.93 5.99
CA SER A 67 14.30 -27.21 4.83
C SER A 67 13.46 -28.50 4.93
N SER A 68 12.37 -28.54 4.17
CA SER A 68 11.93 -29.79 3.53
C SER A 68 11.34 -29.49 2.15
N ASP A 69 11.73 -30.31 1.17
CA ASP A 69 11.51 -30.12 -0.27
C ASP A 69 10.56 -31.21 -0.78
N SER A 70 9.69 -30.92 -1.75
CA SER A 70 9.62 -31.66 -3.03
C SER A 70 8.34 -31.44 -3.86
N LYS A 71 8.49 -31.72 -5.16
CA LYS A 71 7.61 -31.32 -6.28
C LYS A 71 6.44 -32.26 -6.54
N ALA A 72 5.47 -31.76 -7.32
CA ALA A 72 4.35 -32.49 -7.88
C ALA A 72 4.72 -33.53 -8.97
N ALA A 73 3.78 -34.43 -9.26
CA ALA A 73 3.67 -35.20 -10.50
C ALA A 73 2.20 -35.61 -10.77
N ASP A 74 1.84 -35.85 -12.03
CA ASP A 74 0.48 -36.23 -12.46
C ASP A 74 0.03 -37.63 -11.97
N ARG A 75 -1.30 -37.91 -11.99
CA ARG A 75 -1.94 -38.71 -13.07
C ARG A 75 -3.28 -39.42 -12.71
N GLU A 76 -4.33 -39.10 -13.48
CA GLU A 76 -5.52 -39.88 -13.96
C GLU A 76 -6.37 -40.84 -13.05
N GLU A 77 -7.66 -40.93 -13.43
CA GLU A 77 -8.66 -42.01 -13.25
C GLU A 77 -9.17 -42.47 -11.85
N ARG A 78 -10.24 -41.79 -11.40
CA ARG A 78 -11.63 -42.32 -11.31
C ARG A 78 -11.84 -43.85 -11.13
N THR A 79 -12.28 -44.29 -9.95
CA THR A 79 -13.57 -44.99 -9.67
C THR A 79 -13.79 -45.02 -8.14
N GLU A 80 -14.93 -44.75 -7.50
CA GLU A 80 -16.35 -45.21 -7.63
C GLU A 80 -16.64 -46.53 -6.85
N LEU A 81 -17.79 -46.56 -6.14
CA LEU A 81 -18.31 -47.57 -5.17
C LEU A 81 -17.52 -47.68 -3.83
N SER A 82 -18.06 -47.57 -2.61
CA SER A 82 -19.38 -47.86 -1.97
C SER A 82 -19.50 -49.24 -1.29
N THR A 83 -19.50 -49.26 0.05
CA THR A 83 -20.48 -49.86 0.99
C THR A 83 -19.90 -49.68 2.41
N ASP A 84 -20.54 -49.03 3.39
CA ASP A 84 -21.89 -49.21 3.98
C ASP A 84 -21.92 -50.32 5.06
N SER A 85 -22.58 -50.01 6.20
CA SER A 85 -22.98 -50.89 7.31
C SER A 85 -21.83 -51.49 8.18
N GLU A 86 -21.96 -51.79 9.49
CA GLU A 86 -23.06 -51.55 10.46
C GLU A 86 -22.54 -51.60 11.92
N GLU A 87 -23.46 -51.47 12.89
CA GLU A 87 -23.23 -51.39 14.35
C GLU A 87 -22.62 -52.65 15.02
N ALA A 88 -22.04 -52.51 16.23
CA ALA A 88 -22.65 -53.03 17.47
C ALA A 88 -21.76 -52.94 18.74
N ASP A 89 -22.24 -52.17 19.74
CA ASP A 89 -22.35 -52.42 21.21
C ASP A 89 -21.22 -53.09 22.04
N GLY A 90 -21.24 -52.94 23.38
CA GLY A 90 -20.69 -54.00 24.26
C GLY A 90 -19.78 -53.68 25.46
N ARG A 91 -19.96 -52.56 26.19
CA ARG A 91 -19.72 -52.37 27.66
C ARG A 91 -18.62 -53.19 28.41
N GLY A 92 -17.73 -52.53 29.16
CA GLY A 92 -16.96 -53.23 30.22
C GLY A 92 -15.92 -52.44 31.04
N GLU A 93 -16.35 -51.86 32.16
CA GLU A 93 -15.53 -51.59 33.38
C GLU A 93 -15.74 -52.77 34.39
N PRO A 94 -14.96 -52.96 35.49
CA PRO A 94 -14.20 -51.96 36.28
C PRO A 94 -12.83 -52.45 36.85
N ASP A 95 -12.47 -51.92 38.04
CA ASP A 95 -11.42 -52.30 39.01
C ASP A 95 -9.98 -51.77 38.79
N LYS A 96 -9.18 -51.47 39.84
CA LYS A 96 -9.46 -50.84 41.17
C LYS A 96 -8.14 -50.59 41.94
N ASP A 97 -8.21 -49.70 42.93
CA ASP A 97 -7.35 -49.59 44.14
C ASP A 97 -5.84 -49.31 43.99
N LEU A 98 -5.37 -48.26 44.68
CA LEU A 98 -4.28 -48.34 45.67
C LEU A 98 -4.10 -46.99 46.40
N ASP A 99 -4.29 -46.99 47.72
CA ASP A 99 -3.99 -45.88 48.64
C ASP A 99 -2.58 -46.03 49.24
N GLU A 100 -1.96 -44.93 49.71
CA GLU A 100 -1.17 -44.90 50.96
C GLU A 100 -0.87 -43.44 51.38
N ASP A 101 -1.03 -43.15 52.67
CA ASP A 101 -0.99 -41.80 53.29
C ASP A 101 0.43 -41.34 53.72
N LEU A 102 0.56 -40.09 54.19
CA LEU A 102 1.37 -39.69 55.36
C LEU A 102 1.15 -38.22 55.76
N ASP A 103 0.99 -37.98 57.08
CA ASP A 103 0.65 -36.68 57.71
C ASP A 103 1.82 -36.05 58.53
N GLU A 104 1.51 -34.96 59.27
CA GLU A 104 2.26 -34.30 60.38
C GLU A 104 3.50 -33.43 60.01
N ASP A 105 3.76 -32.23 60.58
CA ASP A 105 2.94 -31.27 61.37
C ASP A 105 3.70 -29.90 61.57
N LEU A 106 3.05 -28.92 62.25
CA LEU A 106 3.57 -27.78 63.09
C LEU A 106 3.20 -26.31 62.71
N ASP A 107 2.42 -25.66 63.60
CA ASP A 107 2.70 -24.46 64.48
C ASP A 107 3.54 -23.26 63.93
N GLU A 108 3.36 -21.96 64.21
CA GLU A 108 2.48 -21.03 65.00
C GLU A 108 2.78 -19.58 64.44
N GLU A 109 2.07 -18.43 64.58
CA GLU A 109 0.80 -17.95 65.19
C GLU A 109 0.37 -16.58 64.51
N VAL A 110 -0.93 -16.20 64.58
CA VAL A 110 -1.57 -14.87 64.95
C VAL A 110 -0.84 -13.51 64.67
N GLU A 111 -1.42 -12.38 64.19
CA GLU A 111 -2.66 -11.59 64.53
C GLU A 111 -3.49 -11.03 63.31
N ASP A 112 -4.66 -10.41 63.61
CA ASP A 112 -5.75 -9.98 62.71
C ASP A 112 -5.62 -8.62 61.98
N SER A 113 -6.44 -8.40 60.94
CA SER A 113 -7.45 -7.31 60.92
C SER A 113 -8.45 -7.41 59.74
N GLU A 114 -9.71 -7.03 59.98
CA GLU A 114 -10.77 -6.88 58.96
C GLU A 114 -10.74 -5.49 58.32
N GLU A 115 -11.01 -5.36 57.01
CA GLU A 115 -11.87 -4.27 56.50
C GLU A 115 -12.46 -4.59 55.11
N SER A 116 -13.67 -4.09 54.82
CA SER A 116 -14.35 -4.19 53.53
C SER A 116 -14.44 -2.82 52.85
N ALA A 117 -14.19 -2.72 51.54
CA ALA A 117 -14.30 -1.45 50.81
C ALA A 117 -15.16 -1.55 49.53
N THR A 118 -16.19 -0.70 49.47
CA THR A 118 -17.10 -0.47 48.33
C THR A 118 -16.59 0.64 47.39
N PRO A 119 -17.16 0.81 46.17
CA PRO A 119 -16.58 1.67 45.12
C PRO A 119 -16.56 3.19 45.43
N PRO A 120 -15.74 3.98 44.71
CA PRO A 120 -15.50 5.40 44.97
C PRO A 120 -16.73 6.30 44.67
N ALA A 121 -16.79 7.45 45.35
CA ALA A 121 -18.01 8.24 45.50
C ALA A 121 -18.01 9.63 44.83
N THR A 122 -19.22 10.16 44.63
CA THR A 122 -19.51 11.51 44.14
C THR A 122 -18.95 12.63 45.04
N SER A 123 -18.55 13.76 44.45
CA SER A 123 -18.24 14.99 45.18
C SER A 123 -19.47 15.89 45.40
N LYS A 124 -19.63 16.46 46.61
CA LYS A 124 -20.63 17.50 46.94
C LYS A 124 -20.07 18.50 47.96
N ARG A 125 -20.28 19.80 47.71
CA ARG A 125 -20.00 20.90 48.67
C ARG A 125 -20.69 22.19 48.21
N SER A 126 -21.35 23.03 49.03
CA SER A 126 -22.08 22.86 50.30
C SER A 126 -22.96 24.11 50.51
N HIS A 127 -24.08 24.03 51.24
CA HIS A 127 -25.13 25.07 51.25
C HIS A 127 -25.12 26.00 52.49
N ALA A 128 -25.43 27.29 52.29
CA ALA A 128 -25.83 28.32 53.27
C ALA A 128 -26.18 29.62 52.47
N THR A 129 -27.20 30.44 52.74
CA THR A 129 -28.28 30.47 53.76
C THR A 129 -29.50 31.26 53.21
N ASP A 130 -30.67 31.08 53.84
CA ASP A 130 -32.03 31.59 53.50
C ASP A 130 -32.36 32.97 54.15
N PRO A 131 -33.53 33.64 53.95
CA PRO A 131 -34.36 33.89 52.75
C PRO A 131 -34.78 35.40 52.58
N ASP A 132 -35.82 35.66 51.76
CA ASP A 132 -36.87 36.72 51.83
C ASP A 132 -36.93 37.90 50.81
N ASP A 133 -38.19 38.24 50.51
CA ASP A 133 -38.84 39.44 49.90
C ASP A 133 -38.83 39.77 48.38
N VAL A 134 -39.98 40.33 47.96
CA VAL A 134 -40.43 40.72 46.59
C VAL A 134 -41.37 41.94 46.77
N PRO A 135 -41.20 43.10 46.07
CA PRO A 135 -41.96 43.36 44.82
C PRO A 135 -41.30 44.36 43.82
N ALA A 136 -42.10 44.91 42.89
CA ALA A 136 -41.70 45.65 41.68
C ALA A 136 -41.97 47.18 41.72
N GLU A 137 -42.15 47.83 40.55
CA GLU A 137 -42.28 49.29 40.24
C GLU A 137 -40.94 50.06 40.15
N ASP A 138 -40.77 51.17 39.39
CA ASP A 138 -41.43 51.75 38.20
C ASP A 138 -40.54 52.89 37.62
N GLY A 139 -40.69 53.23 36.32
CA GLY A 139 -40.08 54.41 35.66
C GLY A 139 -38.56 54.38 35.39
N SER A 140 -37.97 55.29 34.59
CA SER A 140 -38.51 56.44 33.85
C SER A 140 -37.65 56.82 32.62
N GLU A 141 -38.28 57.26 31.53
CA GLU A 141 -37.73 58.20 30.53
C GLU A 141 -37.98 59.68 31.01
N PRO A 142 -37.59 60.81 30.34
CA PRO A 142 -37.17 60.97 28.92
C PRO A 142 -36.11 62.07 28.57
N GLU A 143 -35.87 62.22 27.25
CA GLU A 143 -35.23 63.33 26.48
C GLU A 143 -33.75 63.71 26.76
N GLY A 144 -32.89 64.03 25.78
CA GLY A 144 -33.00 64.20 24.31
C GLY A 144 -31.61 64.54 23.70
N VAL A 145 -31.41 65.25 22.56
CA VAL A 145 -32.32 65.87 21.58
C VAL A 145 -31.56 66.30 20.28
N LEU A 146 -32.28 66.43 19.15
CA LEU A 146 -31.95 67.13 17.87
C LEU A 146 -30.74 66.74 16.95
N GLY A 147 -31.08 66.42 15.69
CA GLY A 147 -30.25 66.54 14.48
C GLY A 147 -31.05 66.16 13.21
N ARG A 148 -31.14 67.02 12.19
CA ARG A 148 -32.01 66.84 10.98
C ARG A 148 -31.21 66.68 9.68
N GLY A 149 -31.81 66.01 8.68
CA GLY A 149 -31.39 65.98 7.28
C GLY A 149 -32.39 65.26 6.37
N ASP A 150 -33.16 66.03 5.61
CA ASP A 150 -34.27 65.62 4.71
C ASP A 150 -33.72 65.05 3.35
N GLU A 151 -34.44 64.41 2.40
CA GLU A 151 -35.85 64.01 2.21
C GLU A 151 -36.01 63.01 1.01
N ALA A 152 -37.24 62.49 0.78
CA ALA A 152 -37.81 61.95 -0.49
C ALA A 152 -37.37 60.57 -1.08
N ASP A 153 -38.17 59.82 -1.87
CA ASP A 153 -39.65 59.61 -1.97
C ASP A 153 -39.97 58.43 -2.95
N SER A 154 -41.26 58.06 -3.11
CA SER A 154 -41.90 57.33 -4.24
C SER A 154 -41.83 55.78 -4.33
N ALA A 155 -42.75 55.15 -3.59
CA ALA A 155 -43.92 54.37 -4.09
C ALA A 155 -43.87 53.40 -5.31
N GLU A 156 -44.51 52.23 -5.10
CA GLU A 156 -45.39 51.44 -6.00
C GLU A 156 -44.90 50.87 -7.36
N GLY A 157 -45.54 49.76 -7.77
CA GLY A 157 -45.62 49.33 -9.17
C GLY A 157 -45.33 47.84 -9.43
N ALA A 158 -46.38 47.04 -9.57
CA ALA A 158 -46.30 45.72 -10.19
C ALA A 158 -47.00 45.76 -11.55
N GLU A 159 -46.44 45.11 -12.58
CA GLU A 159 -47.25 44.56 -13.69
C GLU A 159 -46.50 43.52 -14.52
N THR A 160 -47.25 42.57 -15.08
CA THR A 160 -46.81 41.70 -16.18
C THR A 160 -47.17 42.32 -17.53
N PRO A 161 -46.61 41.82 -18.63
CA PRO A 161 -47.50 41.53 -19.76
C PRO A 161 -47.23 40.18 -20.42
N SER A 162 -48.08 39.82 -21.39
CA SER A 162 -48.26 38.46 -21.91
C SER A 162 -48.12 38.33 -23.44
N SER A 163 -47.87 37.09 -23.89
CA SER A 163 -48.24 36.52 -25.19
C SER A 163 -48.08 34.99 -25.08
N ALA A 164 -49.06 34.11 -25.28
CA ALA A 164 -50.03 33.95 -26.37
C ALA A 164 -49.35 33.69 -27.73
N GLY A 165 -49.56 32.56 -28.41
CA GLY A 165 -50.37 31.38 -28.07
C GLY A 165 -50.33 30.31 -29.17
N ASP A 166 -51.12 29.23 -28.98
CA ASP A 166 -51.50 28.19 -29.95
C ASP A 166 -50.33 27.29 -30.48
N ASP A 167 -50.52 26.02 -30.91
CA ASP A 167 -51.73 25.30 -31.35
C ASP A 167 -51.69 23.78 -30.95
N ASP A 168 -52.73 22.99 -31.28
CA ASP A 168 -53.16 21.82 -30.48
C ASP A 168 -53.21 20.40 -31.15
N VAL A 169 -53.25 19.34 -30.32
CA VAL A 169 -53.99 18.05 -30.47
C VAL A 169 -53.70 16.98 -31.58
N SER A 170 -53.05 15.88 -31.15
CA SER A 170 -53.56 14.45 -31.22
C SER A 170 -53.29 13.41 -32.36
N THR A 171 -52.93 12.19 -31.90
CA THR A 171 -53.44 10.82 -32.26
C THR A 171 -53.23 10.08 -33.60
N THR A 172 -52.67 8.85 -33.46
CA THR A 172 -53.00 7.55 -34.13
C THR A 172 -52.80 7.30 -35.65
N GLY A 173 -52.18 6.15 -35.98
CA GLY A 173 -52.24 5.50 -37.30
C GLY A 173 -51.37 4.24 -37.42
N VAL A 174 -51.92 3.11 -37.91
CA VAL A 174 -51.23 1.80 -38.02
C VAL A 174 -51.23 1.29 -39.47
N ALA A 175 -50.09 0.78 -39.96
CA ALA A 175 -50.03 -0.10 -41.14
C ALA A 175 -48.79 -1.03 -41.13
N ARG A 176 -48.94 -2.26 -41.66
CA ARG A 176 -47.88 -3.26 -41.90
C ARG A 176 -47.58 -3.38 -43.39
N GLN A 177 -46.32 -3.68 -43.77
CA GLN A 177 -45.87 -4.59 -44.87
C GLN A 177 -44.35 -4.39 -45.11
N THR A 178 -43.51 -5.37 -45.49
CA THR A 178 -43.54 -6.85 -45.47
C THR A 178 -42.09 -7.39 -45.54
N THR A 179 -41.83 -8.64 -45.17
CA THR A 179 -40.54 -9.33 -45.44
C THR A 179 -40.50 -9.88 -46.89
N PRO A 180 -39.31 -10.29 -47.41
CA PRO A 180 -38.82 -11.67 -47.14
C PRO A 180 -37.31 -11.78 -46.87
N SER A 181 -36.85 -13.00 -46.53
CA SER A 181 -35.44 -13.36 -46.28
C SER A 181 -35.02 -14.58 -47.10
N SER A 182 -33.78 -14.59 -47.61
CA SER A 182 -33.05 -15.76 -48.18
C SER A 182 -31.69 -15.30 -48.74
N ALA A 183 -30.57 -16.04 -48.70
CA ALA A 183 -30.23 -17.29 -47.99
C ALA A 183 -28.68 -17.49 -47.97
N GLN A 184 -28.21 -18.54 -47.31
CA GLN A 184 -26.78 -18.92 -47.17
C GLN A 184 -26.13 -19.40 -48.49
N THR A 185 -24.81 -19.26 -48.61
CA THR A 185 -23.87 -20.41 -48.81
C THR A 185 -22.40 -20.00 -48.59
N ALA A 186 -21.48 -20.96 -48.52
CA ALA A 186 -20.08 -20.79 -48.09
C ALA A 186 -19.07 -21.51 -49.00
N THR A 187 -17.77 -21.35 -48.69
CA THR A 187 -16.56 -22.00 -49.29
C THR A 187 -16.29 -21.66 -50.77
N ALA A 188 -15.06 -21.71 -51.30
CA ALA A 188 -13.78 -22.26 -50.81
C ALA A 188 -12.56 -21.42 -51.29
N ALA A 189 -11.35 -21.79 -50.87
CA ALA A 189 -10.09 -21.19 -51.34
C ALA A 189 -9.38 -22.06 -52.40
N SER A 190 -8.59 -21.45 -53.28
CA SER A 190 -7.31 -22.03 -53.78
C SER A 190 -6.50 -21.08 -54.69
N THR A 191 -5.18 -21.31 -54.68
CA THR A 191 -4.11 -20.69 -55.49
C THR A 191 -4.15 -21.03 -56.99
N THR A 192 -3.44 -20.25 -57.84
CA THR A 192 -2.19 -20.69 -58.54
C THR A 192 -1.66 -19.72 -59.64
N ALA A 193 -0.55 -19.04 -59.31
CA ALA A 193 0.70 -18.75 -60.08
C ALA A 193 0.79 -18.53 -61.62
N LEU A 194 1.75 -17.65 -61.99
CA LEU A 194 2.55 -17.54 -63.25
C LEU A 194 1.82 -17.05 -64.53
N ALA A 195 2.38 -16.22 -65.44
CA ALA A 195 3.54 -15.28 -65.47
C ALA A 195 3.40 -14.39 -66.75
N THR A 196 4.29 -13.52 -67.28
CA THR A 196 5.67 -12.99 -67.06
C THR A 196 5.79 -11.71 -67.94
N GLY A 197 6.63 -10.69 -67.64
CA GLY A 197 6.94 -9.67 -68.68
C GLY A 197 7.54 -8.28 -68.32
N VAL A 198 8.74 -8.23 -67.72
CA VAL A 198 9.80 -7.17 -67.88
C VAL A 198 9.43 -5.66 -67.94
N ALA A 199 9.83 -4.89 -66.92
CA ALA A 199 10.59 -3.61 -67.02
C ALA A 199 11.07 -3.11 -65.63
N ASP A 200 12.10 -2.25 -65.59
CA ASP A 200 12.87 -1.86 -64.38
C ASP A 200 12.14 -0.98 -63.33
N SER A 201 12.67 -0.99 -62.09
CA SER A 201 12.29 -0.13 -60.95
C SER A 201 13.51 0.53 -60.27
N PRO A 202 13.41 1.79 -59.78
CA PRO A 202 14.50 2.50 -59.09
C PRO A 202 14.46 2.42 -57.55
N THR A 203 15.55 2.79 -56.88
CA THR A 203 15.72 2.71 -55.41
C THR A 203 16.21 4.04 -54.79
N PRO A 204 15.65 4.49 -53.63
CA PRO A 204 16.16 5.62 -52.82
C PRO A 204 16.73 5.12 -51.46
N PRO A 205 17.18 5.98 -50.51
CA PRO A 205 18.58 6.40 -50.46
C PRO A 205 19.31 6.10 -49.12
N THR A 206 20.65 6.16 -49.15
CA THR A 206 21.56 5.79 -48.04
C THR A 206 21.96 7.00 -47.16
N PRO A 207 22.11 6.85 -45.82
CA PRO A 207 22.69 7.88 -44.96
C PRO A 207 24.22 8.02 -45.13
N SER A 208 24.74 9.21 -44.87
CA SER A 208 26.11 9.62 -45.16
C SER A 208 27.18 9.00 -44.24
N GLN A 209 28.24 8.43 -44.83
CA GLN A 209 29.52 8.22 -44.14
C GLN A 209 30.47 9.40 -44.35
N VAL A 210 31.27 9.73 -43.32
CA VAL A 210 32.33 10.74 -43.41
C VAL A 210 33.60 10.08 -43.91
N SER A 211 34.06 10.46 -45.11
CA SER A 211 35.35 10.02 -45.64
C SER A 211 36.51 10.68 -44.91
N LEU A 212 37.40 9.88 -44.33
CA LEU A 212 38.80 10.24 -44.10
C LEU A 212 39.67 9.47 -45.12
N GLU A 213 40.73 10.10 -45.61
CA GLU A 213 41.50 9.58 -46.74
C GLU A 213 42.25 8.27 -46.40
N PRO A 214 42.31 7.30 -47.34
CA PRO A 214 43.18 6.14 -47.19
C PRO A 214 44.63 6.58 -47.35
N ALA A 215 45.33 6.76 -46.22
CA ALA A 215 46.78 6.95 -46.21
C ALA A 215 47.46 5.81 -46.99
N PRO A 216 48.49 6.10 -47.80
CA PRO A 216 48.95 5.18 -48.85
C PRO A 216 49.52 3.89 -48.26
N ALA A 217 49.29 2.78 -48.98
CA ALA A 217 49.90 1.49 -48.68
C ALA A 217 51.43 1.60 -48.69
N ALA A 218 52.02 1.68 -47.51
CA ALA A 218 53.47 1.68 -47.32
C ALA A 218 54.02 0.28 -47.62
N THR A 219 54.18 -0.04 -48.91
CA THR A 219 55.05 -1.13 -49.35
C THR A 219 56.45 -0.80 -48.88
N ALA A 220 56.81 -1.30 -47.71
CA ALA A 220 58.17 -1.29 -47.19
C ALA A 220 59.00 -2.21 -48.08
N THR A 221 59.45 -1.67 -49.22
CA THR A 221 60.51 -2.26 -50.03
C THR A 221 61.64 -2.61 -49.08
N ALA A 222 61.97 -3.90 -48.99
CA ALA A 222 63.07 -4.35 -48.16
C ALA A 222 64.35 -3.70 -48.69
N ALA A 223 64.77 -2.61 -48.05
CA ALA A 223 66.17 -2.26 -48.03
C ALA A 223 66.88 -3.53 -47.55
N ALA A 224 67.82 -4.04 -48.34
CA ALA A 224 68.73 -5.06 -47.84
C ALA A 224 69.30 -4.55 -46.51
N PRO A 225 69.42 -5.39 -45.47
CA PRO A 225 70.00 -4.94 -44.22
C PRO A 225 71.34 -4.30 -44.55
N SER A 226 71.48 -3.01 -44.23
CA SER A 226 72.81 -2.42 -44.15
C SER A 226 73.58 -3.32 -43.20
N GLU A 227 74.68 -3.91 -43.68
CA GLU A 227 75.60 -4.59 -42.79
C GLU A 227 76.15 -3.54 -41.82
N ASP A 228 75.48 -3.38 -40.68
CA ASP A 228 76.01 -2.63 -39.54
C ASP A 228 77.42 -3.16 -39.32
N PRO A 229 78.45 -2.31 -39.48
CA PRO A 229 79.82 -2.77 -39.68
C PRO A 229 80.26 -3.48 -38.42
N VAL A 230 80.17 -4.83 -38.45
CA VAL A 230 79.99 -5.69 -37.26
C VAL A 230 80.76 -5.11 -36.10
N GLN A 231 80.04 -4.45 -35.18
CA GLN A 231 80.69 -3.86 -34.02
C GLN A 231 81.30 -5.02 -33.27
N LYS A 232 82.62 -5.19 -33.44
CA LYS A 232 83.37 -6.21 -32.73
C LYS A 232 83.27 -5.82 -31.28
N LEU A 233 82.35 -6.46 -30.55
CA LEU A 233 82.24 -6.26 -29.11
C LEU A 233 83.64 -6.52 -28.58
N THR A 234 84.28 -5.46 -28.12
CA THR A 234 85.55 -5.55 -27.44
C THR A 234 85.37 -6.55 -26.30
N PHE A 235 86.41 -7.28 -25.92
CA PHE A 235 86.28 -8.27 -24.85
C PHE A 235 85.56 -7.70 -23.62
N PHE A 236 85.81 -6.42 -23.30
CA PHE A 236 85.14 -5.67 -22.24
C PHE A 236 83.69 -5.28 -22.53
N SER A 237 83.31 -4.83 -23.73
CA SER A 237 81.89 -4.56 -24.01
C SER A 237 81.06 -5.84 -24.17
N MET A 238 81.67 -6.96 -24.57
CA MET A 238 81.04 -8.28 -24.46
C MET A 238 80.91 -8.70 -22.99
N LEU A 239 81.95 -8.52 -22.18
CA LEU A 239 81.91 -8.81 -20.74
C LEU A 239 80.88 -7.93 -20.00
N GLU A 240 80.74 -6.66 -20.39
CA GLU A 240 79.79 -5.73 -19.78
C GLU A 240 78.35 -6.02 -20.22
N ALA A 241 78.11 -6.40 -21.47
CA ALA A 241 76.80 -6.90 -21.91
C ALA A 241 76.42 -8.20 -21.17
N ILE A 242 77.35 -9.15 -21.06
CA ILE A 242 77.18 -10.38 -20.28
C ILE A 242 76.97 -10.06 -18.80
N TRP A 243 77.66 -9.07 -18.24
CA TRP A 243 77.54 -8.68 -16.83
C TRP A 243 76.25 -7.91 -16.53
N ARG A 244 75.75 -7.09 -17.46
CA ARG A 244 74.44 -6.44 -17.36
C ARG A 244 73.32 -7.46 -17.43
N GLU A 245 73.39 -8.42 -18.36
CA GLU A 245 72.41 -9.51 -18.44
C GLU A 245 72.54 -10.48 -17.24
N PHE A 246 73.74 -10.69 -16.71
CA PHE A 246 73.97 -11.42 -15.46
C PHE A 246 73.38 -10.69 -14.25
N ILE A 247 73.50 -9.37 -14.15
CA ILE A 247 72.86 -8.58 -13.08
C ILE A 247 71.33 -8.67 -13.19
N ARG A 248 70.77 -8.50 -14.40
CA ARG A 248 69.32 -8.65 -14.67
C ARG A 248 68.83 -10.04 -14.27
N LYS A 249 69.52 -11.10 -14.69
CA LYS A 249 69.10 -12.50 -14.47
C LYS A 249 69.51 -13.12 -13.13
N SER A 250 70.39 -12.49 -12.35
CA SER A 250 70.76 -12.97 -11.00
C SER A 250 69.88 -12.44 -9.87
N ARG A 251 68.89 -11.61 -10.20
CA ARG A 251 67.87 -11.10 -9.29
C ARG A 251 66.49 -11.10 -9.96
N ASN A 252 65.98 -12.28 -10.33
CA ASN A 252 64.59 -12.46 -10.71
C ASN A 252 63.70 -11.91 -9.58
N SER A 253 63.03 -10.78 -9.83
CA SER A 253 62.04 -10.23 -8.89
C SER A 253 60.85 -11.17 -8.78
N ALA A 254 60.05 -11.04 -7.73
CA ALA A 254 58.75 -11.72 -7.70
C ALA A 254 57.73 -10.86 -8.46
N PRO A 255 56.90 -11.45 -9.34
CA PRO A 255 55.80 -10.72 -9.98
C PRO A 255 54.78 -10.29 -8.93
N THR A 256 54.05 -9.22 -9.19
CA THR A 256 53.02 -8.67 -8.30
C THR A 256 51.63 -8.88 -8.87
N LEU A 257 50.67 -9.24 -8.02
CA LEU A 257 49.25 -9.39 -8.37
C LEU A 257 48.40 -8.76 -7.25
N PRO A 258 47.61 -7.69 -7.51
CA PRO A 258 46.72 -7.12 -6.51
C PRO A 258 45.57 -8.07 -6.15
N ALA A 259 44.96 -7.86 -4.98
CA ALA A 259 43.63 -8.40 -4.70
C ALA A 259 42.58 -7.51 -5.35
N LYS A 260 41.52 -8.10 -5.89
CA LYS A 260 40.52 -7.38 -6.69
C LYS A 260 39.13 -7.97 -6.45
N ILE A 261 38.15 -7.08 -6.32
CA ILE A 261 36.72 -7.40 -6.38
C ILE A 261 36.21 -6.79 -7.69
N VAL A 262 35.39 -7.52 -8.43
CA VAL A 262 34.79 -7.07 -9.70
C VAL A 262 33.32 -7.42 -9.68
N THR A 263 32.45 -6.42 -9.78
CA THR A 263 31.04 -6.63 -10.11
C THR A 263 30.90 -6.82 -11.62
N ILE A 264 30.14 -7.84 -12.02
CA ILE A 264 29.77 -8.11 -13.41
C ILE A 264 28.27 -8.36 -13.51
N THR A 265 27.69 -7.85 -14.59
CA THR A 265 26.35 -8.23 -15.06
C THR A 265 26.56 -9.02 -16.35
N ILE A 266 25.98 -10.21 -16.46
CA ILE A 266 26.10 -11.02 -17.68
C ILE A 266 24.83 -10.82 -18.52
N PRO A 267 24.94 -10.32 -19.77
CA PRO A 267 23.77 -10.06 -20.61
C PRO A 267 22.92 -11.31 -20.86
N ALA A 268 21.60 -11.16 -20.92
CA ALA A 268 20.69 -12.27 -21.21
C ALA A 268 21.06 -12.99 -22.51
N GLY A 269 21.40 -14.28 -22.42
CA GLY A 269 21.86 -15.11 -23.54
C GLY A 269 23.36 -15.14 -23.79
N ALA A 270 24.17 -14.41 -23.01
CA ALA A 270 25.62 -14.58 -22.98
C ALA A 270 26.01 -15.65 -21.94
N ALA A 271 26.94 -16.55 -22.29
CA ALA A 271 27.41 -17.60 -21.38
C ALA A 271 28.52 -17.14 -20.42
N ALA A 272 29.18 -16.02 -20.70
CA ALA A 272 30.31 -15.55 -19.90
C ALA A 272 30.46 -14.01 -19.95
N SER A 273 31.22 -13.48 -19.00
CA SER A 273 31.62 -12.07 -18.95
C SER A 273 32.51 -11.66 -20.11
N ASP A 274 32.60 -10.34 -20.35
CA ASP A 274 33.70 -9.74 -21.09
C ASP A 274 35.07 -10.04 -20.44
N PRO A 275 36.20 -9.90 -21.16
CA PRO A 275 37.54 -10.17 -20.63
C PRO A 275 38.00 -9.18 -19.55
N ILE A 276 38.18 -9.66 -18.33
CA ILE A 276 38.59 -8.90 -17.14
C ILE A 276 40.11 -9.04 -16.94
N ALA A 277 40.86 -7.94 -16.97
CA ALA A 277 42.29 -7.96 -16.64
C ALA A 277 42.55 -8.36 -15.18
N PHE A 278 43.46 -9.33 -14.97
CA PHE A 278 43.96 -9.70 -13.64
C PHE A 278 44.79 -8.58 -12.99
N GLY A 279 45.46 -7.75 -13.79
CA GLY A 279 46.30 -6.64 -13.30
C GLY A 279 47.64 -7.08 -12.70
N GLY A 280 48.15 -8.26 -13.08
CA GLY A 280 49.48 -8.70 -12.70
C GLY A 280 50.58 -7.95 -13.46
N THR A 281 51.71 -7.67 -12.80
CA THR A 281 52.87 -7.00 -13.41
C THR A 281 54.18 -7.63 -12.92
N ASP A 282 55.19 -7.68 -13.79
CA ASP A 282 56.54 -8.12 -13.44
C ASP A 282 57.56 -6.96 -13.49
N PRO A 283 58.42 -6.76 -12.47
CA PRO A 283 59.43 -5.71 -12.48
C PRO A 283 60.57 -5.87 -13.49
N ASP A 284 60.90 -7.11 -13.89
CA ASP A 284 62.02 -7.43 -14.79
C ASP A 284 61.57 -7.62 -16.26
N GLY A 285 60.25 -7.67 -16.49
CA GLY A 285 59.60 -7.77 -17.80
C GLY A 285 59.53 -9.20 -18.35
N ASP A 286 59.69 -10.22 -17.51
CA ASP A 286 59.62 -11.62 -17.95
C ASP A 286 58.15 -12.07 -18.14
N GLU A 287 57.94 -13.08 -19.01
CA GLU A 287 56.61 -13.56 -19.40
C GLU A 287 55.85 -14.15 -18.20
N LEU A 288 54.59 -13.73 -18.02
CA LEU A 288 53.71 -14.07 -16.91
C LEU A 288 52.77 -15.23 -17.26
N THR A 289 52.58 -16.16 -16.34
CA THR A 289 51.58 -17.24 -16.44
C THR A 289 50.60 -17.19 -15.27
N TYR A 290 49.31 -17.10 -15.59
CA TYR A 290 48.21 -17.08 -14.64
C TYR A 290 47.57 -18.47 -14.52
N LEU A 291 47.29 -18.91 -13.29
CA LEU A 291 46.61 -20.16 -12.99
C LEU A 291 45.52 -19.97 -11.94
N VAL A 292 44.30 -20.35 -12.29
CA VAL A 292 43.19 -20.52 -11.34
C VAL A 292 42.92 -22.02 -11.21
N ALA A 293 42.67 -22.48 -9.98
CA ALA A 293 42.37 -23.89 -9.74
C ALA A 293 40.96 -24.24 -10.27
N ALA A 294 40.75 -25.49 -10.68
CA ALA A 294 39.47 -25.91 -11.26
C ALA A 294 38.28 -25.67 -10.31
N LYS A 295 37.08 -25.48 -10.91
CA LYS A 295 35.82 -25.28 -10.18
C LYS A 295 35.61 -26.35 -9.09
N GLY A 296 35.11 -25.93 -7.93
CA GLY A 296 34.82 -26.80 -6.80
C GLY A 296 36.05 -27.28 -6.01
N THR A 297 37.27 -26.91 -6.41
CA THR A 297 38.47 -27.11 -5.59
C THR A 297 38.56 -26.03 -4.49
N ARG A 298 39.28 -26.32 -3.40
CA ARG A 298 39.42 -25.43 -2.21
C ARG A 298 39.91 -24.00 -2.52
N THR A 299 40.50 -23.77 -3.68
CA THR A 299 41.05 -22.48 -4.12
C THR A 299 40.57 -22.04 -5.51
N GLY A 300 39.65 -22.81 -6.13
CA GLY A 300 39.02 -22.46 -7.40
C GLY A 300 37.66 -21.76 -7.18
N PRO A 301 36.99 -21.36 -8.27
CA PRO A 301 35.62 -20.83 -8.19
C PRO A 301 34.65 -21.90 -7.69
N LYS A 302 33.61 -21.50 -6.97
CA LYS A 302 32.53 -22.37 -6.50
C LYS A 302 31.32 -22.36 -7.44
N TYR A 303 31.02 -21.22 -8.04
CA TYR A 303 29.74 -20.86 -8.65
C TYR A 303 29.81 -20.62 -10.17
N GLY A 304 30.93 -21.00 -10.78
CA GLY A 304 31.18 -20.85 -12.21
C GLY A 304 32.56 -21.38 -12.60
N THR A 305 32.96 -21.10 -13.83
CA THR A 305 34.28 -21.41 -14.37
C THR A 305 35.03 -20.15 -14.79
N VAL A 306 36.36 -20.22 -14.80
CA VAL A 306 37.25 -19.11 -15.14
C VAL A 306 38.11 -19.54 -16.32
N THR A 307 37.91 -18.90 -17.47
CA THR A 307 38.72 -19.12 -18.67
C THR A 307 39.76 -18.01 -18.79
N ILE A 308 41.02 -18.37 -18.95
CA ILE A 308 42.15 -17.42 -18.92
C ILE A 308 42.76 -17.25 -20.32
N ASP A 309 42.92 -16.00 -20.75
CA ASP A 309 43.81 -15.66 -21.86
C ASP A 309 45.18 -15.21 -21.31
N GLN A 310 46.19 -16.07 -21.51
CA GLN A 310 47.56 -15.80 -21.10
C GLN A 310 48.22 -14.69 -21.92
N ALA A 311 47.80 -14.45 -23.17
CA ALA A 311 48.42 -13.48 -24.06
C ALA A 311 48.03 -12.03 -23.72
N THR A 312 46.85 -11.83 -23.13
CA THR A 312 46.37 -10.51 -22.67
C THR A 312 46.38 -10.35 -21.14
N GLY A 313 46.53 -11.44 -20.37
CA GLY A 313 46.48 -11.41 -18.91
C GLY A 313 45.06 -11.18 -18.37
N THR A 314 44.05 -11.59 -19.11
CA THR A 314 42.63 -11.47 -18.75
C THR A 314 41.99 -12.82 -18.43
N PHE A 315 40.79 -12.76 -17.87
CA PHE A 315 39.89 -13.92 -17.77
C PHE A 315 38.46 -13.55 -18.12
N THR A 316 37.68 -14.53 -18.56
CA THR A 316 36.21 -14.46 -18.55
C THR A 316 35.67 -15.34 -17.42
N TYR A 317 34.53 -14.97 -16.86
CA TYR A 317 33.81 -15.74 -15.84
C TYR A 317 32.48 -16.22 -16.42
N ASP A 318 32.22 -17.52 -16.29
CA ASP A 318 31.10 -18.27 -16.87
C ASP A 318 30.32 -18.88 -15.68
N PRO A 319 29.15 -18.34 -15.28
CA PRO A 319 28.42 -18.73 -14.07
C PRO A 319 27.62 -20.02 -14.30
N ASP A 320 27.28 -20.71 -13.22
CA ASP A 320 26.40 -21.87 -13.33
C ASP A 320 24.95 -21.47 -13.67
N ASP A 321 24.38 -22.07 -14.72
CA ASP A 321 22.95 -21.92 -15.15
C ASP A 321 21.91 -22.11 -14.03
N SER A 322 22.29 -22.78 -12.93
CA SER A 322 21.44 -23.08 -11.78
C SER A 322 21.42 -21.99 -10.70
N LEU A 323 22.05 -20.84 -10.92
CA LEU A 323 22.14 -19.75 -9.94
C LEU A 323 21.16 -18.61 -10.25
N THR A 324 20.58 -18.05 -9.20
CA THR A 324 19.52 -17.04 -9.27
C THR A 324 19.79 -15.90 -8.29
N GLY A 325 19.60 -14.66 -8.73
CA GLY A 325 19.89 -13.47 -7.91
C GLY A 325 21.38 -13.16 -7.79
N THR A 326 21.71 -12.12 -7.02
CA THR A 326 23.10 -11.65 -6.86
C THR A 326 23.91 -12.59 -5.98
N PHE A 327 25.09 -13.01 -6.45
CA PHE A 327 26.01 -13.85 -5.67
C PHE A 327 27.47 -13.39 -5.78
N THR A 328 28.31 -13.82 -4.83
CA THR A 328 29.76 -13.60 -4.88
C THR A 328 30.49 -14.94 -4.94
N ASP A 329 31.31 -15.13 -5.96
CA ASP A 329 32.33 -16.19 -5.99
C ASP A 329 33.70 -15.62 -5.61
N THR A 330 34.61 -16.46 -5.10
CA THR A 330 35.94 -16.04 -4.69
C THR A 330 36.96 -17.16 -4.85
N PHE A 331 37.95 -16.91 -5.69
CA PHE A 331 38.99 -17.88 -6.05
C PHE A 331 40.40 -17.31 -5.89
N THR A 332 41.38 -18.20 -5.76
CA THR A 332 42.79 -17.82 -5.68
C THR A 332 43.42 -17.90 -7.06
N VAL A 333 43.94 -16.76 -7.53
CA VAL A 333 44.77 -16.67 -8.72
C VAL A 333 46.23 -16.87 -8.30
N THR A 334 46.93 -17.77 -8.97
CA THR A 334 48.39 -17.93 -8.86
C THR A 334 49.04 -17.28 -10.08
N LEU A 335 49.94 -16.33 -9.87
CA LEU A 335 50.75 -15.72 -10.90
C LEU A 335 52.18 -16.22 -10.76
N THR A 336 52.74 -16.77 -11.82
CA THR A 336 54.12 -17.29 -11.87
C THR A 336 54.87 -16.62 -13.01
N ASP A 337 56.10 -16.19 -12.79
CA ASP A 337 56.98 -15.78 -13.89
C ASP A 337 57.54 -17.00 -14.65
N SER A 338 57.94 -16.80 -15.90
CA SER A 338 58.53 -17.84 -16.75
C SER A 338 59.97 -18.25 -16.37
N GLY A 339 60.57 -17.58 -15.38
CA GLY A 339 61.90 -17.79 -14.81
C GLY A 339 63.03 -17.50 -15.79
N SER A 340 63.56 -16.28 -15.75
CA SER A 340 64.47 -15.65 -16.71
C SER A 340 65.45 -16.55 -17.50
N ARG A 341 64.95 -17.22 -18.55
CA ARG A 341 65.69 -18.25 -19.30
C ARG A 341 66.92 -17.70 -20.02
N TRP A 342 67.97 -18.53 -20.16
CA TRP A 342 69.15 -18.23 -20.96
C TRP A 342 68.93 -18.67 -22.41
N GLN A 343 69.04 -17.73 -23.36
CA GLN A 343 69.04 -18.02 -24.80
C GLN A 343 70.46 -18.05 -25.38
N GLY A 344 70.62 -18.64 -26.56
CA GLY A 344 71.92 -18.77 -27.24
C GLY A 344 72.90 -19.70 -26.54
N VAL A 345 74.20 -19.35 -26.60
CA VAL A 345 75.32 -20.22 -26.16
C VAL A 345 75.36 -20.51 -24.65
N LEU A 346 74.58 -19.81 -23.82
CA LEU A 346 74.47 -20.03 -22.38
C LEU A 346 73.23 -20.85 -21.95
N SER A 347 72.44 -21.35 -22.92
CA SER A 347 71.23 -22.16 -22.66
C SER A 347 71.45 -23.41 -21.80
N PHE A 348 72.69 -23.91 -21.70
CA PHE A 348 73.06 -25.00 -20.78
C PHE A 348 73.05 -24.60 -19.29
N LEU A 349 72.92 -23.32 -18.96
CA LEU A 349 72.80 -22.78 -17.59
C LEU A 349 71.34 -22.63 -17.13
N ASN A 350 70.35 -23.18 -17.87
CA ASN A 350 68.93 -23.10 -17.52
C ASN A 350 68.56 -23.86 -16.23
N ARG A 351 68.79 -23.21 -15.09
CA ARG A 351 67.94 -23.34 -13.90
C ARG A 351 66.99 -22.15 -13.88
N ALA A 352 65.73 -22.38 -14.28
CA ALA A 352 64.67 -21.40 -14.04
C ALA A 352 64.39 -21.35 -12.53
N THR A 353 64.62 -20.19 -11.91
CA THR A 353 64.10 -19.86 -10.58
C THR A 353 62.83 -19.05 -10.76
N THR A 354 61.74 -19.74 -11.05
CA THR A 354 60.41 -19.13 -11.18
C THR A 354 59.92 -18.62 -9.83
N SER A 355 59.57 -17.35 -9.74
CA SER A 355 58.87 -16.81 -8.57
C SER A 355 57.36 -16.84 -8.80
N GLY A 356 56.61 -17.07 -7.72
CA GLY A 356 55.16 -17.18 -7.77
C GLY A 356 54.50 -16.46 -6.61
N VAL A 357 53.40 -15.76 -6.88
CA VAL A 357 52.55 -15.10 -5.89
C VAL A 357 51.11 -15.55 -6.05
N THR A 358 50.34 -15.47 -4.96
CA THR A 358 48.91 -15.79 -4.96
C THR A 358 48.10 -14.61 -4.47
N SER A 359 46.96 -14.36 -5.11
CA SER A 359 46.02 -13.31 -4.73
C SER A 359 44.58 -13.82 -4.78
N LYS A 360 43.69 -13.17 -4.03
CA LYS A 360 42.24 -13.42 -4.11
C LYS A 360 41.61 -12.54 -5.19
N MET A 361 40.84 -13.17 -6.06
CA MET A 361 39.87 -12.53 -6.93
C MET A 361 38.47 -12.84 -6.39
N SER A 362 37.64 -11.82 -6.25
CA SER A 362 36.21 -11.98 -5.97
C SER A 362 35.41 -11.44 -7.14
N VAL A 363 34.44 -12.21 -7.61
CA VAL A 363 33.52 -11.82 -8.68
C VAL A 363 32.13 -11.76 -8.07
N VAL A 364 31.54 -10.57 -8.07
CA VAL A 364 30.13 -10.37 -7.73
C VAL A 364 29.36 -10.45 -9.05
N VAL A 365 28.44 -11.40 -9.16
CA VAL A 365 27.58 -11.55 -10.34
C VAL A 365 26.21 -11.02 -9.95
N GLU A 366 25.74 -10.02 -10.68
CA GLU A 366 24.41 -9.44 -10.57
C GLU A 366 23.55 -9.92 -11.76
N PRO A 367 22.24 -10.18 -11.55
CA PRO A 367 21.34 -10.52 -12.64
C PRO A 367 21.22 -9.35 -13.62
N ALA A 368 20.93 -9.64 -14.89
CA ALA A 368 20.57 -8.60 -15.84
C ALA A 368 19.20 -8.03 -15.49
N ASN A 369 19.13 -6.70 -15.34
CA ASN A 369 17.88 -5.94 -15.14
C ASN A 369 16.84 -6.37 -16.19
N GLN A 370 15.67 -6.78 -15.74
CA GLN A 370 14.55 -7.13 -16.61
C GLN A 370 13.85 -5.86 -17.12
N ILE A 371 12.71 -5.99 -17.78
CA ILE A 371 11.83 -4.85 -18.03
C ILE A 371 10.68 -4.87 -17.00
N PRO A 372 10.22 -3.70 -16.52
CA PRO A 372 9.00 -3.62 -15.73
C PRO A 372 7.80 -4.28 -16.42
N LYS A 373 6.99 -4.99 -15.65
CA LYS A 373 5.79 -5.69 -16.14
C LYS A 373 4.57 -4.83 -15.82
N SER A 374 4.13 -4.10 -16.84
CA SER A 374 2.98 -3.22 -16.76
C SER A 374 1.66 -3.90 -17.14
N VAL A 375 0.58 -3.62 -16.41
CA VAL A 375 -0.74 -4.28 -16.54
C VAL A 375 -1.79 -3.30 -17.08
N ALA A 376 -2.64 -3.78 -17.99
CA ALA A 376 -3.62 -2.91 -18.67
C ALA A 376 -4.79 -2.53 -17.74
N ASP A 377 -5.06 -1.22 -17.64
CA ASP A 377 -6.08 -0.66 -16.76
C ASP A 377 -7.43 -0.46 -17.46
N ALA A 378 -8.49 -0.44 -16.65
CA ALA A 378 -9.83 -0.03 -17.07
C ALA A 378 -10.49 0.83 -15.98
N PHE A 379 -11.10 1.95 -16.38
CA PHE A 379 -11.84 2.85 -15.49
C PHE A 379 -13.23 3.14 -16.07
N SER A 380 -14.27 2.98 -15.24
CA SER A 380 -15.61 3.50 -15.50
C SER A 380 -15.61 5.02 -15.31
N VAL A 381 -16.20 5.76 -16.25
CA VAL A 381 -16.27 7.24 -16.21
C VAL A 381 -17.71 7.66 -16.53
N ILE A 382 -18.20 8.74 -15.91
CA ILE A 382 -19.48 9.36 -16.28
C ILE A 382 -19.15 10.56 -17.18
N ALA A 383 -19.91 10.75 -18.25
CA ALA A 383 -19.81 11.94 -19.10
C ALA A 383 -19.84 13.23 -18.27
N ASP A 384 -19.15 14.26 -18.78
CA ASP A 384 -18.97 15.58 -18.14
C ASP A 384 -18.26 15.55 -16.75
N SER A 385 -17.86 14.37 -16.25
CA SER A 385 -17.28 14.18 -14.91
C SER A 385 -15.83 13.71 -15.00
N PRO A 386 -14.86 14.35 -14.31
CA PRO A 386 -13.49 13.88 -14.28
C PRO A 386 -13.32 12.63 -13.38
N VAL A 387 -12.32 11.81 -13.69
CA VAL A 387 -11.90 10.67 -12.86
C VAL A 387 -10.41 10.80 -12.49
N ILE A 388 -10.05 10.35 -11.29
CA ILE A 388 -8.67 10.28 -10.80
C ILE A 388 -8.27 8.80 -10.68
N GLY A 389 -7.03 8.46 -11.03
CA GLY A 389 -6.49 7.11 -10.91
C GLY A 389 -4.97 7.08 -10.83
N ASN A 390 -4.40 5.88 -10.71
CA ASN A 390 -2.95 5.66 -10.82
C ASN A 390 -2.69 4.37 -11.61
N VAL A 391 -1.86 4.46 -12.66
CA VAL A 391 -1.55 3.33 -13.56
C VAL A 391 -0.44 2.40 -13.06
N LEU A 392 0.26 2.75 -11.98
CA LEU A 392 1.31 1.90 -11.39
C LEU A 392 0.80 1.01 -10.25
N ALA A 393 -0.51 1.02 -9.95
CA ALA A 393 -1.10 0.32 -8.81
C ALA A 393 -1.09 -1.21 -8.94
N ASN A 394 -1.01 -1.73 -10.16
CA ASN A 394 -0.98 -3.15 -10.54
C ASN A 394 0.33 -3.56 -11.27
N ASP A 395 1.22 -2.59 -11.51
CA ASP A 395 2.53 -2.77 -12.14
C ASP A 395 3.57 -3.32 -11.16
N HIS A 396 4.53 -4.10 -11.66
CA HIS A 396 5.66 -4.53 -10.83
C HIS A 396 6.97 -4.64 -11.61
N ASP A 397 8.06 -4.31 -10.91
CA ASP A 397 9.41 -4.63 -11.34
C ASP A 397 9.81 -6.05 -10.89
N PRO A 398 10.43 -6.90 -11.74
CA PRO A 398 10.86 -8.25 -11.34
C PRO A 398 11.97 -8.28 -10.28
N GLU A 399 12.77 -7.22 -10.18
CA GLU A 399 13.84 -7.06 -9.18
C GLU A 399 13.40 -6.21 -7.97
N GLY A 400 12.16 -5.71 -7.95
CA GLY A 400 11.58 -4.91 -6.86
C GLY A 400 11.93 -3.42 -6.86
N GLN A 401 12.43 -2.88 -7.98
CA GLN A 401 12.78 -1.46 -8.10
C GLN A 401 11.54 -0.53 -8.10
N PRO A 402 11.66 0.72 -7.60
CA PRO A 402 10.57 1.67 -7.57
C PRO A 402 10.23 2.18 -8.98
N LEU A 403 9.00 1.91 -9.43
CA LEU A 403 8.53 2.30 -10.75
C LEU A 403 8.14 3.77 -10.85
N THR A 404 8.27 4.30 -12.08
CA THR A 404 7.81 5.62 -12.47
C THR A 404 7.19 5.57 -13.87
N ALA A 405 6.14 6.34 -14.12
CA ALA A 405 5.37 6.27 -15.37
C ALA A 405 5.71 7.41 -16.35
N THR A 406 5.38 7.21 -17.62
CA THR A 406 5.41 8.26 -18.66
C THR A 406 4.31 8.02 -19.69
N LEU A 407 3.50 9.06 -19.96
CA LEU A 407 2.44 9.05 -20.97
C LEU A 407 3.03 8.96 -22.39
N ILE A 408 2.51 8.03 -23.20
CA ILE A 408 2.93 7.75 -24.58
C ILE A 408 1.91 8.29 -25.59
N SER A 409 0.61 8.17 -25.31
CA SER A 409 -0.46 8.76 -26.12
C SER A 409 -1.53 9.38 -25.23
N ASN A 410 -2.12 10.48 -25.69
CA ASN A 410 -3.32 11.07 -25.07
C ASN A 410 -4.59 10.32 -25.49
N PRO A 411 -5.71 10.54 -24.78
CA PRO A 411 -7.04 10.15 -25.25
C PRO A 411 -7.47 10.89 -26.53
N THR A 412 -8.62 10.49 -27.05
CA THR A 412 -9.22 10.99 -28.30
C THR A 412 -10.49 11.82 -28.10
N HIS A 413 -11.17 11.68 -26.95
CA HIS A 413 -12.41 12.37 -26.60
C HIS A 413 -12.35 12.88 -25.15
N GLY A 414 -11.18 13.36 -24.75
CA GLY A 414 -10.91 13.89 -23.42
C GLY A 414 -9.43 14.25 -23.25
N SER A 415 -9.06 14.70 -22.05
CA SER A 415 -7.71 15.14 -21.71
C SER A 415 -7.21 14.45 -20.44
N VAL A 416 -5.91 14.22 -20.35
CA VAL A 416 -5.26 13.64 -19.15
C VAL A 416 -4.21 14.60 -18.64
N ASN A 417 -4.30 14.96 -17.35
CA ASN A 417 -3.15 15.45 -16.59
C ASN A 417 -2.45 14.24 -15.97
N PHE A 418 -1.17 14.00 -16.30
CA PHE A 418 -0.45 12.76 -15.98
C PHE A 418 0.87 13.04 -15.26
N HIS A 419 1.13 12.35 -14.16
CA HIS A 419 2.31 12.56 -13.32
C HIS A 419 3.27 11.35 -13.33
N ARG A 420 4.52 11.58 -12.90
CA ARG A 420 5.59 10.57 -12.97
C ARG A 420 5.45 9.44 -11.94
N ASP A 421 4.63 9.62 -10.91
CA ASP A 421 4.24 8.60 -9.93
C ASP A 421 3.08 7.72 -10.43
N GLY A 422 2.68 7.85 -11.69
CA GLY A 422 1.56 7.13 -12.30
C GLY A 422 0.19 7.73 -12.03
N SER A 423 0.07 8.71 -11.13
CA SER A 423 -1.20 9.37 -10.85
C SER A 423 -1.67 10.23 -12.03
N PHE A 424 -2.97 10.24 -12.26
CA PHE A 424 -3.57 11.01 -13.35
C PHE A 424 -4.98 11.50 -13.02
N THR A 425 -5.40 12.54 -13.74
CA THR A 425 -6.79 12.98 -13.84
C THR A 425 -7.21 12.96 -15.30
N TYR A 426 -8.25 12.19 -15.64
CA TYR A 426 -8.89 12.25 -16.97
C TYR A 426 -10.16 13.10 -16.88
N THR A 427 -10.32 14.03 -17.82
CA THR A 427 -11.55 14.79 -18.01
C THR A 427 -12.08 14.50 -19.43
N PRO A 428 -13.27 13.91 -19.58
CA PRO A 428 -13.88 13.68 -20.89
C PRO A 428 -14.22 15.01 -21.60
N GLU A 429 -14.36 14.97 -22.92
CA GLU A 429 -15.03 16.06 -23.65
C GLU A 429 -16.52 16.11 -23.28
N ALA A 430 -17.11 17.31 -23.32
CA ALA A 430 -18.50 17.52 -22.96
C ALA A 430 -19.46 16.70 -23.84
N ASP A 431 -20.52 16.16 -23.24
CA ASP A 431 -21.46 15.21 -23.86
C ASP A 431 -20.84 13.90 -24.42
N PHE A 432 -19.52 13.63 -24.24
CA PHE A 432 -18.89 12.43 -24.81
C PHE A 432 -19.35 11.14 -24.13
N THR A 433 -19.65 10.12 -24.94
CA THR A 433 -20.01 8.78 -24.49
C THR A 433 -19.41 7.72 -25.40
N GLY A 434 -18.90 6.64 -24.81
CA GLY A 434 -18.21 5.56 -25.52
C GLY A 434 -16.90 5.16 -24.84
N THR A 435 -16.05 4.46 -25.57
CA THR A 435 -14.70 4.09 -25.09
C THR A 435 -13.68 5.12 -25.57
N ASP A 436 -12.87 5.60 -24.65
CA ASP A 436 -11.66 6.38 -24.92
C ASP A 436 -10.42 5.63 -24.39
N GLN A 437 -9.21 6.00 -24.83
CA GLN A 437 -8.00 5.27 -24.46
C GLN A 437 -6.75 6.13 -24.50
N PHE A 438 -5.93 6.05 -23.45
CA PHE A 438 -4.57 6.57 -23.43
C PHE A 438 -3.56 5.42 -23.22
N SER A 439 -2.27 5.69 -23.36
CA SER A 439 -1.22 4.68 -23.14
C SER A 439 0.01 5.25 -22.44
N TYR A 440 0.72 4.41 -21.70
CA TYR A 440 1.90 4.76 -20.90
C TYR A 440 2.99 3.68 -20.99
N VAL A 441 4.16 3.97 -20.41
CA VAL A 441 5.18 2.99 -20.01
C VAL A 441 5.62 3.21 -18.57
N ALA A 442 5.96 2.13 -17.88
CA ALA A 442 6.67 2.16 -16.60
C ALA A 442 8.19 2.10 -16.81
N PHE A 443 8.93 2.63 -15.85
CA PHE A 443 10.40 2.77 -15.87
C PHE A 443 10.97 2.64 -14.45
N ASP A 444 11.89 1.71 -14.26
CA ASP A 444 12.56 1.34 -13.01
C ASP A 444 13.81 2.19 -12.67
N GLY A 445 14.36 2.91 -13.65
CA GLY A 445 15.66 3.60 -13.57
C GLY A 445 16.70 3.16 -14.61
N ALA A 446 16.52 2.00 -15.25
CA ALA A 446 17.40 1.38 -16.22
C ALA A 446 16.68 0.97 -17.53
N ALA A 447 15.46 0.45 -17.45
CA ALA A 447 14.69 -0.11 -18.56
C ALA A 447 13.20 0.31 -18.52
N THR A 448 12.57 0.35 -19.70
CA THR A 448 11.14 0.67 -19.85
C THR A 448 10.31 -0.58 -20.11
N SER A 449 9.07 -0.61 -19.61
CA SER A 449 8.08 -1.63 -19.91
C SER A 449 7.69 -1.68 -21.40
N MET A 450 6.82 -2.63 -21.75
CA MET A 450 6.03 -2.50 -22.99
C MET A 450 5.01 -1.36 -22.85
N VAL A 451 4.56 -0.80 -23.98
CA VAL A 451 3.50 0.22 -23.98
C VAL A 451 2.19 -0.43 -23.53
N THR A 452 1.65 0.06 -22.43
CA THR A 452 0.42 -0.43 -21.81
C THR A 452 -0.71 0.56 -22.02
N ALA A 453 -1.94 0.06 -22.21
CA ALA A 453 -3.12 0.85 -22.50
C ALA A 453 -4.02 1.00 -21.27
N VAL A 454 -4.60 2.19 -21.11
CA VAL A 454 -5.62 2.51 -20.11
C VAL A 454 -6.94 2.75 -20.82
N THR A 455 -7.94 1.94 -20.51
CA THR A 455 -9.25 1.98 -21.18
C THR A 455 -10.26 2.77 -20.34
N LEU A 456 -10.86 3.80 -20.91
CA LEU A 456 -11.82 4.68 -20.27
C LEU A 456 -13.21 4.38 -20.83
N MET A 457 -14.10 3.85 -19.99
CA MET A 457 -15.48 3.53 -20.38
C MET A 457 -16.40 4.67 -19.95
N VAL A 458 -16.59 5.65 -20.83
CA VAL A 458 -17.39 6.85 -20.57
C VAL A 458 -18.87 6.55 -20.84
N ALA A 459 -19.62 6.31 -19.77
CA ALA A 459 -21.06 6.16 -19.80
C ALA A 459 -21.75 7.53 -19.98
N ALA A 460 -22.91 7.54 -20.65
CA ALA A 460 -23.79 8.71 -20.64
C ALA A 460 -24.19 9.06 -19.20
N VAL A 461 -24.35 10.36 -18.90
CA VAL A 461 -24.94 10.80 -17.62
C VAL A 461 -26.28 10.06 -17.44
N PRO A 462 -26.39 9.12 -16.48
CA PRO A 462 -27.61 8.34 -16.33
C PRO A 462 -28.70 9.25 -15.76
N ALA A 463 -29.97 8.91 -16.04
CA ALA A 463 -31.11 9.71 -15.60
C ALA A 463 -31.10 9.88 -14.08
N SER A 464 -30.75 11.08 -13.62
CA SER A 464 -30.47 11.34 -12.20
C SER A 464 -31.71 11.11 -11.35
N LYS A 465 -31.57 10.23 -10.34
CA LYS A 465 -32.53 10.15 -9.25
C LYS A 465 -32.12 11.14 -8.16
N THR A 466 -33.09 11.62 -7.38
CA THR A 466 -32.79 12.19 -6.07
C THR A 466 -32.34 11.04 -5.16
N PRO A 467 -31.08 10.99 -4.71
CA PRO A 467 -30.67 9.98 -3.73
C PRO A 467 -31.38 10.25 -2.39
N SER A 468 -31.62 9.20 -1.60
CA SER A 468 -32.02 9.39 -0.20
C SER A 468 -30.76 9.63 0.62
N ILE A 469 -30.70 10.75 1.35
CA ILE A 469 -29.51 11.16 2.10
C ILE A 469 -29.88 11.29 3.58
N GLY A 470 -29.15 10.56 4.43
CA GLY A 470 -29.23 10.62 5.89
C GLY A 470 -27.87 10.95 6.52
N VAL A 471 -27.82 10.85 7.85
CA VAL A 471 -26.60 11.09 8.66
C VAL A 471 -26.54 10.15 9.87
N GLN A 472 -25.37 10.02 10.49
CA GLN A 472 -25.15 9.33 11.77
C GLN A 472 -24.50 10.30 12.81
N GLY A 473 -24.08 9.80 13.97
CA GLY A 473 -23.31 10.54 14.99
C GLY A 473 -24.12 11.03 16.20
N LEU A 474 -25.46 10.93 16.12
CA LEU A 474 -26.33 11.07 17.28
C LEU A 474 -26.62 9.68 17.86
N THR A 475 -25.92 9.34 18.94
CA THR A 475 -26.17 8.15 19.77
C THR A 475 -26.45 8.58 21.20
N TRP A 476 -26.96 7.68 22.04
CA TRP A 476 -27.19 7.96 23.45
C TRP A 476 -25.89 8.15 24.26
N TRP A 477 -24.73 7.73 23.72
CA TRP A 477 -23.41 7.97 24.32
C TRP A 477 -22.67 9.18 23.73
N SER A 478 -23.22 9.89 22.73
CA SER A 478 -22.61 11.10 22.13
C SER A 478 -22.39 12.26 23.11
N GLY A 479 -22.72 12.13 24.41
CA GLY A 479 -22.39 13.09 25.47
C GLY A 479 -23.02 14.47 25.32
N LEU A 480 -24.09 14.58 24.53
CA LEU A 480 -24.86 15.81 24.32
C LEU A 480 -25.81 16.04 25.51
N SER A 481 -26.11 17.30 25.83
CA SER A 481 -27.26 17.59 26.70
C SER A 481 -28.57 17.37 25.94
N ASP A 482 -29.67 17.16 26.65
CA ASP A 482 -30.98 16.93 26.02
C ASP A 482 -31.41 18.07 25.07
N ALA A 483 -31.02 19.30 25.40
CA ALA A 483 -31.25 20.50 24.58
C ALA A 483 -30.28 20.61 23.38
N ASP A 484 -29.04 20.13 23.51
CA ASP A 484 -28.09 20.04 22.40
C ASP A 484 -28.52 18.94 21.41
N THR A 485 -29.08 17.83 21.91
CA THR A 485 -29.70 16.78 21.08
C THR A 485 -30.91 17.32 20.31
N ASP A 486 -31.82 18.07 20.95
CA ASP A 486 -32.91 18.74 20.24
C ASP A 486 -32.38 19.73 19.18
N ARG A 487 -31.39 20.55 19.53
CA ARG A 487 -30.75 21.49 18.60
C ARG A 487 -30.14 20.78 17.38
N ALA A 488 -29.47 19.64 17.58
CA ALA A 488 -28.88 18.86 16.51
C ALA A 488 -29.95 18.30 15.56
N LEU A 489 -31.03 17.74 16.12
CA LEU A 489 -32.15 17.20 15.35
C LEU A 489 -32.95 18.29 14.63
N ASP A 490 -33.13 19.47 15.25
CA ASP A 490 -33.77 20.63 14.62
C ASP A 490 -32.92 21.18 13.46
N MET A 491 -31.60 21.28 13.64
CA MET A 491 -30.67 21.69 12.57
C MET A 491 -30.68 20.69 11.41
N ALA A 492 -30.55 19.39 11.70
CA ALA A 492 -30.67 18.32 10.70
C ALA A 492 -32.00 18.38 9.95
N LYS A 493 -33.12 18.58 10.66
CA LYS A 493 -34.43 18.66 10.02
C LYS A 493 -34.60 19.92 9.17
N SER A 494 -34.05 21.05 9.61
CA SER A 494 -34.05 22.29 8.82
C SER A 494 -33.24 22.17 7.53
N ALA A 495 -32.19 21.34 7.53
CA ALA A 495 -31.38 20.99 6.36
C ALA A 495 -31.97 19.85 5.51
N GLY A 496 -33.21 19.42 5.77
CA GLY A 496 -33.89 18.43 4.95
C GLY A 496 -33.52 16.96 5.21
N VAL A 497 -32.78 16.65 6.29
CA VAL A 497 -32.51 15.25 6.67
C VAL A 497 -33.83 14.48 6.83
N THR A 498 -33.94 13.36 6.10
CA THR A 498 -35.11 12.46 6.12
C THR A 498 -34.88 11.20 6.94
N SER A 499 -33.64 10.76 7.10
CA SER A 499 -33.31 9.55 7.88
C SER A 499 -31.99 9.70 8.65
N MET A 500 -31.86 8.94 9.75
CA MET A 500 -30.62 8.81 10.52
C MET A 500 -30.31 7.34 10.80
N ARG A 501 -29.02 6.99 10.78
CA ARG A 501 -28.51 5.70 11.27
C ARG A 501 -28.27 5.80 12.77
N LEU A 502 -28.70 4.79 13.52
CA LEU A 502 -28.59 4.71 14.96
C LEU A 502 -28.10 3.32 15.40
N ASP A 503 -27.09 3.33 16.26
CA ASP A 503 -26.35 2.15 16.69
C ASP A 503 -27.00 1.55 17.96
N ILE A 504 -27.41 0.28 17.89
CA ILE A 504 -28.17 -0.44 18.92
C ILE A 504 -27.38 -1.68 19.36
N SER A 505 -26.53 -1.49 20.37
CA SER A 505 -25.65 -2.52 20.93
C SER A 505 -26.43 -3.54 21.77
N TRP A 506 -26.38 -4.81 21.38
CA TRP A 506 -26.95 -5.95 22.12
C TRP A 506 -26.37 -6.03 23.54
N TYR A 507 -25.06 -5.77 23.69
CA TYR A 507 -24.35 -5.77 24.97
C TYR A 507 -24.96 -4.79 25.99
N VAL A 508 -25.49 -3.65 25.53
CA VAL A 508 -26.10 -2.65 26.40
C VAL A 508 -27.58 -2.95 26.66
N VAL A 509 -28.32 -3.38 25.63
CA VAL A 509 -29.76 -3.66 25.76
C VAL A 509 -30.02 -4.92 26.60
N GLU A 510 -29.28 -6.01 26.39
CA GLU A 510 -29.46 -7.28 27.09
C GLU A 510 -28.35 -7.54 28.13
N TYR A 511 -28.27 -6.66 29.14
CA TYR A 511 -27.28 -6.78 30.22
C TYR A 511 -27.42 -8.08 31.06
N ASN A 512 -28.62 -8.68 31.09
CA ASN A 512 -28.84 -10.04 31.61
C ASN A 512 -29.66 -10.85 30.60
N GLU A 513 -29.33 -12.13 30.44
CA GLU A 513 -30.03 -13.09 29.58
C GLU A 513 -31.57 -13.00 29.71
N GLY A 514 -32.27 -12.90 28.58
CA GLY A 514 -33.71 -12.76 28.45
C GLY A 514 -34.29 -11.40 28.90
N THR A 515 -33.45 -10.40 29.21
CA THR A 515 -33.89 -9.13 29.82
C THR A 515 -33.42 -7.90 29.03
N TYR A 516 -34.28 -7.42 28.13
CA TYR A 516 -34.04 -6.24 27.29
C TYR A 516 -34.43 -4.92 28.00
N ASP A 517 -33.52 -3.94 28.03
CA ASP A 517 -33.75 -2.56 28.45
C ASP A 517 -33.34 -1.55 27.35
N PHE A 518 -34.35 -0.97 26.70
CA PHE A 518 -34.18 0.04 25.66
C PHE A 518 -34.21 1.49 26.17
N SER A 519 -34.34 1.72 27.49
CA SER A 519 -34.67 3.03 28.06
C SER A 519 -33.61 4.14 27.84
N TRP A 520 -32.38 3.75 27.50
CA TRP A 520 -31.30 4.67 27.11
C TRP A 520 -31.41 5.14 25.65
N ILE A 521 -32.06 4.35 24.79
CA ILE A 521 -32.17 4.54 23.34
C ILE A 521 -33.51 5.20 22.99
N ASP A 522 -34.59 4.80 23.69
CA ASP A 522 -35.96 5.27 23.48
C ASP A 522 -36.11 6.80 23.38
N PRO A 523 -35.48 7.65 24.23
CA PRO A 523 -35.67 9.10 24.15
C PRO A 523 -35.18 9.69 22.81
N LEU A 524 -34.12 9.13 22.24
CA LEU A 524 -33.53 9.59 20.98
C LEU A 524 -34.37 9.17 19.78
N VAL A 525 -34.83 7.91 19.76
CA VAL A 525 -35.72 7.40 18.70
C VAL A 525 -37.04 8.18 18.66
N HIS A 526 -37.65 8.47 19.81
CA HIS A 526 -38.84 9.32 19.88
C HIS A 526 -38.56 10.72 19.33
N LYS A 527 -37.48 11.38 19.76
CA LYS A 527 -37.10 12.73 19.29
C LYS A 527 -36.81 12.80 17.78
N MET A 528 -36.34 11.72 17.16
CA MET A 528 -36.18 11.59 15.70
C MET A 528 -37.54 11.42 15.00
N VAL A 529 -38.37 10.47 15.45
CA VAL A 529 -39.66 10.14 14.82
C VAL A 529 -40.67 11.29 14.94
N GLU A 530 -40.71 12.00 16.08
CA GLU A 530 -41.54 13.21 16.26
C GLU A 530 -41.22 14.32 15.25
N ARG A 531 -39.96 14.38 14.77
CA ARG A 531 -39.49 15.31 13.74
C ARG A 531 -39.70 14.79 12.32
N ASN A 532 -40.30 13.62 12.14
CA ASN A 532 -40.40 12.90 10.87
C ASN A 532 -39.01 12.63 10.27
N ILE A 533 -38.10 12.09 11.08
CA ILE A 533 -36.81 11.52 10.67
C ILE A 533 -36.91 10.00 10.85
N SER A 534 -36.82 9.24 9.77
CA SER A 534 -36.87 7.77 9.82
C SER A 534 -35.57 7.21 10.36
N VAL A 535 -35.64 6.24 11.27
CA VAL A 535 -34.45 5.63 11.87
C VAL A 535 -34.11 4.33 11.15
N LEU A 536 -32.84 4.18 10.78
CA LEU A 536 -32.20 2.90 10.46
C LEU A 536 -31.55 2.40 11.75
N GLY A 537 -32.02 1.27 12.29
CA GLY A 537 -31.47 0.66 13.50
C GLY A 537 -30.41 -0.38 13.16
N MET A 538 -29.15 -0.14 13.53
CA MET A 538 -28.06 -1.08 13.31
C MET A 538 -27.84 -1.94 14.57
N LEU A 539 -27.98 -3.27 14.42
CA LEU A 539 -27.92 -4.26 15.50
C LEU A 539 -26.55 -4.94 15.51
N TYR A 540 -25.82 -4.85 16.61
CA TYR A 540 -24.45 -5.38 16.74
C TYR A 540 -24.08 -5.67 18.20
N ASP A 541 -22.82 -6.05 18.45
CA ASP A 541 -22.27 -6.48 19.74
C ASP A 541 -22.87 -7.79 20.29
N THR A 542 -22.25 -8.34 21.33
CA THR A 542 -22.64 -9.55 22.07
C THR A 542 -22.42 -9.34 23.58
N PRO A 543 -23.43 -9.53 24.44
CA PRO A 543 -23.33 -9.35 25.89
C PRO A 543 -22.21 -10.14 26.58
N SER A 544 -21.66 -9.56 27.66
CA SER A 544 -20.56 -10.16 28.45
C SER A 544 -20.90 -11.53 29.05
N TRP A 545 -22.19 -11.79 29.36
CA TRP A 545 -22.64 -13.09 29.87
C TRP A 545 -22.61 -14.21 28.81
N LEU A 546 -22.63 -13.85 27.52
CA LEU A 546 -22.53 -14.80 26.40
C LEU A 546 -21.11 -14.86 25.82
N SER A 547 -20.44 -13.72 25.66
CA SER A 547 -19.09 -13.64 25.10
C SER A 547 -17.98 -14.07 26.07
N GLY A 548 -18.27 -14.09 27.38
CA GLY A 548 -17.28 -14.29 28.44
C GLY A 548 -16.22 -13.17 28.50
N SER A 549 -16.49 -12.03 27.85
CA SER A 549 -15.51 -10.98 27.56
C SER A 549 -16.07 -9.58 27.87
N THR A 550 -15.16 -8.63 28.14
CA THR A 550 -15.48 -7.20 28.20
C THR A 550 -15.33 -6.51 26.84
N ASN A 551 -14.85 -7.21 25.80
CA ASN A 551 -14.96 -6.74 24.42
C ASN A 551 -16.38 -7.10 23.91
N PRO A 552 -17.24 -6.12 23.57
CA PRO A 552 -18.58 -6.40 23.12
C PRO A 552 -18.62 -6.93 21.67
N HIS A 553 -17.57 -6.72 20.86
CA HIS A 553 -17.52 -7.10 19.43
C HIS A 553 -17.26 -8.61 19.18
N ALA A 554 -17.73 -9.48 20.07
CA ALA A 554 -17.53 -10.94 20.00
C ALA A 554 -18.63 -11.61 19.19
N ALA A 555 -18.47 -11.68 17.86
CA ALA A 555 -19.53 -11.99 16.92
C ALA A 555 -20.19 -13.40 17.09
N PRO A 556 -21.47 -13.57 16.66
CA PRO A 556 -22.21 -14.82 16.88
C PRO A 556 -21.82 -15.90 15.86
N THR A 557 -20.89 -16.78 16.24
CA THR A 557 -20.36 -17.86 15.39
C THR A 557 -20.92 -19.25 15.70
N THR A 558 -21.71 -19.41 16.77
CA THR A 558 -22.30 -20.71 17.17
C THR A 558 -23.80 -20.71 16.95
N ALA A 559 -24.41 -21.89 16.76
CA ALA A 559 -25.86 -21.99 16.64
C ALA A 559 -26.60 -21.30 17.81
N THR A 560 -26.17 -21.54 19.06
CA THR A 560 -26.75 -20.91 20.25
C THR A 560 -26.61 -19.39 20.25
N SER A 561 -25.44 -18.83 19.88
CA SER A 561 -25.27 -17.38 19.85
C SER A 561 -25.97 -16.71 18.66
N ILE A 562 -26.11 -17.41 17.52
CA ILE A 562 -26.91 -16.98 16.36
C ILE A 562 -28.41 -16.97 16.71
N ASP A 563 -28.92 -18.03 17.36
CA ASP A 563 -30.31 -18.12 17.80
C ASP A 563 -30.64 -16.99 18.80
N LEU A 564 -29.78 -16.75 19.79
CA LEU A 564 -29.95 -15.67 20.77
C LEU A 564 -29.88 -14.27 20.13
N PHE A 565 -28.97 -14.02 19.19
CA PHE A 565 -28.94 -12.76 18.44
C PHE A 565 -30.24 -12.57 17.62
N SER A 566 -30.80 -13.66 17.07
CA SER A 566 -32.07 -13.63 16.35
C SER A 566 -33.26 -13.31 17.26
N GLU A 567 -33.27 -13.82 18.49
CA GLU A 567 -34.26 -13.44 19.52
C GLU A 567 -34.14 -11.96 19.91
N PHE A 568 -32.92 -11.44 20.11
CA PHE A 568 -32.66 -10.01 20.33
C PHE A 568 -33.15 -9.15 19.15
N ALA A 569 -32.83 -9.53 17.91
CA ALA A 569 -33.24 -8.79 16.72
C ALA A 569 -34.78 -8.76 16.56
N ALA A 570 -35.47 -9.86 16.87
CA ALA A 570 -36.93 -9.91 16.93
C ALA A 570 -37.49 -9.04 18.07
N ALA A 571 -36.85 -9.03 19.25
CA ALA A 571 -37.24 -8.19 20.38
C ALA A 571 -37.10 -6.69 20.07
N ALA A 572 -36.00 -6.27 19.44
CA ALA A 572 -35.79 -4.90 18.99
C ALA A 572 -36.82 -4.48 17.92
N ALA A 573 -37.06 -5.34 16.91
CA ALA A 573 -38.08 -5.12 15.89
C ALA A 573 -39.51 -5.03 16.47
N GLN A 574 -39.79 -5.77 17.55
CA GLN A 574 -41.09 -5.78 18.21
C GLN A 574 -41.28 -4.59 19.16
N HIS A 575 -40.23 -4.15 19.87
CA HIS A 575 -40.26 -2.96 20.72
C HIS A 575 -40.44 -1.69 19.89
N TYR A 576 -39.68 -1.55 18.80
CA TYR A 576 -39.74 -0.38 17.91
C TYR A 576 -40.76 -0.50 16.76
N LEU A 577 -41.75 -1.40 16.88
CA LEU A 577 -42.74 -1.63 15.82
C LEU A 577 -43.58 -0.36 15.55
N GLY A 578 -43.36 0.25 14.37
CA GLY A 578 -43.99 1.52 13.97
C GLY A 578 -43.12 2.77 14.19
N TYR A 579 -41.92 2.60 14.74
CA TYR A 579 -40.90 3.64 14.92
C TYR A 579 -39.65 3.37 14.07
N ILE A 580 -39.24 2.09 13.97
CA ILE A 580 -38.12 1.61 13.16
C ILE A 580 -38.64 0.46 12.28
N ASP A 581 -38.47 0.58 10.96
CA ASP A 581 -38.80 -0.48 9.99
C ASP A 581 -37.59 -0.96 9.19
N THR A 582 -36.42 -0.34 9.37
CA THR A 582 -35.21 -0.59 8.60
C THR A 582 -34.08 -0.98 9.54
N TRP A 583 -33.53 -2.18 9.34
CA TRP A 583 -32.63 -2.86 10.27
C TRP A 583 -31.35 -3.31 9.56
N GLU A 584 -30.19 -2.93 10.10
CA GLU A 584 -28.88 -3.33 9.58
C GLU A 584 -28.25 -4.34 10.53
N ILE A 585 -27.74 -5.46 10.00
CA ILE A 585 -27.32 -6.61 10.78
C ILE A 585 -25.79 -6.70 10.83
N TRP A 586 -25.23 -6.33 11.98
CA TRP A 586 -23.80 -6.25 12.32
C TRP A 586 -23.02 -5.13 11.59
N ASN A 587 -22.18 -4.40 12.33
CA ASN A 587 -21.27 -3.40 11.78
C ASN A 587 -19.98 -4.06 11.26
N GLU A 588 -19.55 -3.75 10.04
CA GLU A 588 -18.24 -4.18 9.48
C GLU A 588 -17.84 -5.64 9.79
N PRO A 589 -18.71 -6.65 9.52
CA PRO A 589 -18.47 -8.06 9.86
C PRO A 589 -17.26 -8.69 9.14
N ASN A 590 -16.66 -7.97 8.18
CA ASN A 590 -15.49 -8.39 7.43
C ASN A 590 -14.15 -7.96 8.05
N ILE A 591 -14.13 -7.16 9.14
CA ILE A 591 -12.89 -6.62 9.73
C ILE A 591 -12.66 -7.04 11.19
N PRO A 592 -11.40 -7.31 11.63
CA PRO A 592 -11.09 -7.77 12.99
C PRO A 592 -11.52 -6.85 14.15
N ARG A 593 -11.74 -5.56 13.90
CA ARG A 593 -12.24 -4.59 14.90
C ARG A 593 -13.63 -4.97 15.41
N PHE A 594 -14.51 -5.42 14.51
CA PHE A 594 -15.91 -5.73 14.81
C PHE A 594 -16.26 -7.22 14.72
N TRP A 595 -15.38 -8.04 14.14
CA TRP A 595 -15.51 -9.49 14.10
C TRP A 595 -14.10 -10.12 14.13
N ALA A 596 -13.63 -10.55 15.31
CA ALA A 596 -12.21 -10.86 15.55
C ALA A 596 -11.57 -11.88 14.57
N GLU A 597 -12.32 -12.89 14.14
CA GLU A 597 -11.96 -13.82 13.06
C GLU A 597 -13.07 -13.78 12.00
N PRO A 598 -13.02 -12.87 10.99
CA PRO A 598 -14.11 -12.65 10.03
C PRO A 598 -14.51 -13.93 9.29
N ASP A 599 -15.79 -14.29 9.35
CA ASP A 599 -16.33 -15.54 8.77
C ASP A 599 -17.60 -15.25 7.93
N PRO A 600 -17.48 -15.20 6.58
CA PRO A 600 -18.62 -14.99 5.69
C PRO A 600 -19.70 -16.08 5.79
N ALA A 601 -19.35 -17.30 6.20
CA ALA A 601 -20.27 -18.43 6.29
C ALA A 601 -21.05 -18.45 7.61
N ALA A 602 -20.41 -18.09 8.72
CA ALA A 602 -21.10 -17.79 9.97
C ALA A 602 -22.00 -16.55 9.82
N TYR A 603 -21.54 -15.50 9.13
CA TYR A 603 -22.37 -14.34 8.84
C TYR A 603 -23.58 -14.67 7.95
N ALA A 604 -23.40 -15.52 6.92
CA ALA A 604 -24.51 -16.07 6.14
C ALA A 604 -25.50 -16.89 6.99
N ALA A 605 -25.02 -17.58 8.03
CA ALA A 605 -25.88 -18.30 8.97
C ALA A 605 -26.66 -17.35 9.90
N LEU A 606 -26.03 -16.27 10.38
CA LEU A 606 -26.66 -15.21 11.16
C LEU A 606 -27.81 -14.55 10.37
N LEU A 607 -27.55 -14.15 9.13
CA LEU A 607 -28.58 -13.57 8.25
C LEU A 607 -29.78 -14.51 8.04
N ARG A 608 -29.54 -15.81 7.81
CA ARG A 608 -30.60 -16.82 7.67
C ARG A 608 -31.47 -16.98 8.91
N ALA A 609 -30.95 -16.73 10.10
CA ALA A 609 -31.72 -16.77 11.35
C ALA A 609 -32.48 -15.45 11.57
N VAL A 610 -31.79 -14.31 11.46
CA VAL A 610 -32.31 -12.97 11.79
C VAL A 610 -33.37 -12.48 10.80
N TYR A 611 -33.16 -12.70 9.50
CA TYR A 611 -34.06 -12.22 8.45
C TYR A 611 -35.51 -12.70 8.61
N PRO A 612 -35.81 -14.02 8.73
CA PRO A 612 -37.18 -14.48 8.95
C PRO A 612 -37.75 -14.04 10.32
N ALA A 613 -36.90 -13.83 11.34
CA ALA A 613 -37.34 -13.39 12.66
C ALA A 613 -37.87 -11.93 12.63
N ILE A 614 -37.12 -10.99 12.04
CA ILE A 614 -37.56 -9.61 11.84
C ILE A 614 -38.80 -9.57 10.92
N LYS A 615 -38.80 -10.33 9.82
CA LYS A 615 -39.92 -10.38 8.87
C LYS A 615 -41.20 -11.00 9.47
N ALA A 616 -41.08 -11.82 10.52
CA ALA A 616 -42.24 -12.35 11.26
C ALA A 616 -42.91 -11.29 12.15
N VAL A 617 -42.14 -10.31 12.66
CA VAL A 617 -42.67 -9.15 13.38
C VAL A 617 -43.26 -8.12 12.41
N SER A 618 -42.54 -7.82 11.32
CA SER A 618 -42.99 -6.89 10.28
C SER A 618 -42.58 -7.37 8.89
N GLY A 619 -43.54 -7.90 8.14
CA GLY A 619 -43.31 -8.39 6.77
C GLY A 619 -42.96 -7.29 5.74
N THR A 620 -43.04 -6.02 6.12
CA THR A 620 -42.61 -4.87 5.31
C THR A 620 -41.30 -4.23 5.80
N ALA A 621 -40.70 -4.73 6.89
CA ALA A 621 -39.41 -4.24 7.35
C ALA A 621 -38.31 -4.52 6.32
N THR A 622 -37.35 -3.60 6.20
CA THR A 622 -36.14 -3.77 5.38
C THR A 622 -35.02 -4.32 6.26
N VAL A 623 -34.36 -5.39 5.83
CA VAL A 623 -33.22 -6.00 6.51
C VAL A 623 -31.99 -5.88 5.62
N ILE A 624 -30.95 -5.24 6.12
CA ILE A 624 -29.73 -4.90 5.39
C ILE A 624 -28.58 -5.77 5.92
N ALA A 625 -27.85 -6.40 5.01
CA ALA A 625 -26.68 -7.20 5.32
C ALA A 625 -25.43 -6.30 5.45
N GLY A 626 -24.99 -6.13 6.70
CA GLY A 626 -23.67 -5.66 7.09
C GLY A 626 -23.47 -4.16 6.89
N GLY A 627 -22.21 -3.76 6.95
CA GLY A 627 -21.71 -2.44 6.58
C GLY A 627 -20.26 -2.61 6.19
N LEU A 628 -20.00 -3.12 4.98
CA LEU A 628 -18.69 -3.72 4.63
C LEU A 628 -17.64 -2.65 4.30
N SER A 629 -16.51 -2.66 5.02
CA SER A 629 -15.43 -1.68 4.88
C SER A 629 -14.23 -2.25 4.12
N PRO A 630 -13.56 -1.50 3.21
CA PRO A 630 -12.40 -1.96 2.44
C PRO A 630 -11.07 -1.91 3.25
N ASP A 631 -11.13 -2.11 4.57
CA ASP A 631 -9.96 -2.09 5.45
C ASP A 631 -9.03 -3.29 5.17
N SER A 632 -7.73 -2.99 4.96
CA SER A 632 -6.71 -3.98 4.62
C SER A 632 -6.32 -4.95 5.75
N SER A 633 -6.86 -4.76 6.96
CA SER A 633 -6.80 -5.73 8.06
C SER A 633 -7.88 -6.81 7.98
N GLY A 634 -8.92 -6.63 7.16
CA GLY A 634 -10.05 -7.54 7.01
C GLY A 634 -10.05 -8.38 5.73
N ILE A 635 -11.17 -9.06 5.51
CA ILE A 635 -11.51 -9.69 4.23
C ILE A 635 -12.05 -8.60 3.30
N ASP A 636 -11.52 -8.52 2.08
CA ASP A 636 -12.01 -7.59 1.06
C ASP A 636 -13.55 -7.75 0.83
N PRO A 637 -14.32 -6.66 0.71
CA PRO A 637 -15.79 -6.73 0.56
C PRO A 637 -16.30 -7.57 -0.61
N LEU A 638 -15.57 -7.67 -1.74
CA LEU A 638 -15.95 -8.51 -2.87
C LEU A 638 -15.79 -9.99 -2.52
N ALA A 639 -14.65 -10.35 -1.91
CA ALA A 639 -14.39 -11.71 -1.44
C ALA A 639 -15.39 -12.12 -0.35
N PHE A 640 -15.63 -11.26 0.64
CA PHE A 640 -16.59 -11.50 1.72
C PHE A 640 -18.01 -11.73 1.17
N VAL A 641 -18.48 -10.91 0.24
CA VAL A 641 -19.82 -11.08 -0.36
C VAL A 641 -19.91 -12.34 -1.22
N GLN A 642 -18.86 -12.67 -1.97
CA GLN A 642 -18.83 -13.91 -2.78
C GLN A 642 -18.93 -15.15 -1.87
N GLU A 643 -18.10 -15.25 -0.82
CA GLU A 643 -18.14 -16.37 0.12
C GLU A 643 -19.45 -16.41 0.93
N MET A 644 -20.03 -15.26 1.28
CA MET A 644 -21.34 -15.15 1.92
C MET A 644 -22.48 -15.68 1.01
N TYR A 645 -22.42 -15.43 -0.30
CA TYR A 645 -23.36 -16.01 -1.28
C TYR A 645 -23.15 -17.52 -1.45
N ASP A 646 -21.89 -17.98 -1.58
CA ASP A 646 -21.55 -19.40 -1.71
C ASP A 646 -21.94 -20.20 -0.45
N ALA A 647 -21.83 -19.59 0.73
CA ALA A 647 -22.34 -20.12 1.99
C ALA A 647 -23.87 -20.04 2.12
N GLY A 648 -24.59 -19.51 1.12
CA GLY A 648 -26.05 -19.57 1.00
C GLY A 648 -26.82 -18.45 1.69
N ALA A 649 -26.29 -17.21 1.74
CA ALA A 649 -27.05 -16.05 2.27
C ALA A 649 -28.16 -15.54 1.32
N GLY A 650 -28.12 -15.90 0.03
CA GLY A 650 -29.03 -15.40 -0.99
C GLY A 650 -30.52 -15.47 -0.59
N GLY A 651 -31.21 -14.34 -0.68
CA GLY A 651 -32.60 -14.19 -0.22
C GLY A 651 -32.81 -13.93 1.28
N SER A 652 -31.74 -13.82 2.09
CA SER A 652 -31.79 -13.57 3.55
C SER A 652 -31.50 -12.11 3.94
N PHE A 653 -31.74 -11.17 3.02
CA PHE A 653 -31.61 -9.72 3.19
C PHE A 653 -32.30 -9.01 2.00
N ASP A 654 -32.68 -7.75 2.17
CA ASP A 654 -33.27 -6.90 1.12
C ASP A 654 -32.23 -5.99 0.43
N ALA A 655 -31.12 -5.71 1.12
CA ALA A 655 -30.00 -4.90 0.62
C ALA A 655 -28.67 -5.37 1.27
N ILE A 656 -27.53 -4.94 0.70
CA ILE A 656 -26.22 -5.01 1.35
C ILE A 656 -25.82 -3.57 1.74
N ALA A 657 -25.05 -3.39 2.80
CA ALA A 657 -24.47 -2.08 3.11
C ALA A 657 -22.93 -2.09 3.03
N MET A 658 -22.36 -0.94 2.69
CA MET A 658 -20.91 -0.76 2.48
C MET A 658 -20.43 0.59 3.03
N HIS A 659 -19.23 0.59 3.60
CA HIS A 659 -18.54 1.76 4.15
C HIS A 659 -17.27 2.05 3.33
N PRO A 660 -17.37 2.60 2.11
CA PRO A 660 -16.21 2.84 1.24
C PRO A 660 -15.36 4.04 1.72
N TYR A 661 -14.65 3.85 2.83
CA TYR A 661 -13.58 4.73 3.30
C TYR A 661 -12.30 4.55 2.47
N GLY A 662 -11.42 5.56 2.44
CA GLY A 662 -10.15 5.48 1.68
C GLY A 662 -9.11 6.56 2.00
N PHE A 663 -9.26 7.26 3.13
CA PHE A 663 -8.55 8.50 3.41
C PHE A 663 -7.09 8.28 3.88
N PRO A 664 -6.15 9.17 3.52
CA PRO A 664 -6.34 10.53 2.98
C PRO A 664 -6.62 10.62 1.46
N GLN A 665 -6.64 9.52 0.71
CA GLN A 665 -7.09 9.53 -0.68
C GLN A 665 -8.62 9.66 -0.78
N LEU A 666 -9.14 10.11 -1.93
CA LEU A 666 -10.56 9.95 -2.22
C LEU A 666 -10.87 8.45 -2.45
N PRO A 667 -11.90 7.87 -1.80
CA PRO A 667 -12.16 6.44 -1.87
C PRO A 667 -12.59 5.97 -3.27
N SER A 668 -12.03 4.83 -3.69
CA SER A 668 -12.42 4.18 -4.94
C SER A 668 -13.73 3.42 -4.76
N LEU A 669 -14.77 3.81 -5.53
CA LEU A 669 -16.11 3.22 -5.45
C LEU A 669 -16.28 1.98 -6.35
N THR A 670 -15.18 1.50 -6.97
CA THR A 670 -15.15 0.28 -7.79
C THR A 670 -15.50 -0.99 -6.99
N SER A 671 -15.22 -1.03 -5.70
CA SER A 671 -15.63 -2.13 -4.81
C SER A 671 -17.16 -2.25 -4.72
N VAL A 672 -17.88 -1.11 -4.72
CA VAL A 672 -19.35 -1.06 -4.69
C VAL A 672 -19.94 -1.59 -6.00
N GLU A 673 -19.36 -1.22 -7.15
CA GLU A 673 -19.77 -1.76 -8.45
C GLU A 673 -19.48 -3.28 -8.53
N ALA A 674 -18.33 -3.73 -8.03
CA ALA A 674 -17.95 -5.14 -8.04
C ALA A 674 -18.89 -6.00 -7.16
N VAL A 675 -19.21 -5.54 -5.95
CA VAL A 675 -20.18 -6.19 -5.04
C VAL A 675 -21.57 -6.26 -5.70
N TYR A 676 -22.02 -5.19 -6.36
CA TYR A 676 -23.31 -5.20 -7.07
C TYR A 676 -23.33 -6.24 -8.20
N ASN A 677 -22.23 -6.39 -8.94
CA ASN A 677 -22.12 -7.40 -9.99
C ASN A 677 -22.21 -8.84 -9.43
N VAL A 678 -21.67 -9.11 -8.23
CA VAL A 678 -21.86 -10.40 -7.54
C VAL A 678 -23.30 -10.60 -7.07
N MET A 679 -23.96 -9.56 -6.52
CA MET A 679 -25.39 -9.61 -6.21
C MET A 679 -26.22 -9.93 -7.47
N ALA A 680 -25.94 -9.26 -8.58
CA ALA A 680 -26.62 -9.46 -9.85
C ALA A 680 -26.42 -10.87 -10.43
N ALA A 681 -25.20 -11.41 -10.35
CA ALA A 681 -24.89 -12.79 -10.75
C ALA A 681 -25.66 -13.83 -9.93
N ASN A 682 -25.86 -13.57 -8.64
CA ASN A 682 -26.64 -14.42 -7.72
C ASN A 682 -28.17 -14.20 -7.80
N GLY A 683 -28.66 -13.40 -8.77
CA GLY A 683 -30.08 -13.15 -9.01
C GLY A 683 -30.69 -12.00 -8.20
N ASP A 684 -29.90 -11.38 -7.32
CA ASP A 684 -30.31 -10.31 -6.42
C ASP A 684 -30.10 -8.90 -7.02
N GLY A 685 -29.82 -8.78 -8.32
CA GLY A 685 -29.51 -7.51 -9.02
C GLY A 685 -30.63 -6.46 -9.08
N ALA A 686 -31.81 -6.75 -8.50
CA ALA A 686 -32.88 -5.78 -8.25
C ALA A 686 -32.84 -5.16 -6.84
N LYS A 687 -32.01 -5.70 -5.94
CA LYS A 687 -31.66 -5.11 -4.63
C LYS A 687 -30.66 -3.96 -4.83
N GLN A 688 -30.39 -3.24 -3.74
CA GLN A 688 -29.48 -2.10 -3.72
C GLN A 688 -28.33 -2.30 -2.73
N ILE A 689 -27.25 -1.55 -2.94
CA ILE A 689 -26.18 -1.35 -1.95
C ILE A 689 -26.39 0.00 -1.27
N TRP A 690 -26.57 0.01 0.04
CA TRP A 690 -26.70 1.22 0.83
C TRP A 690 -25.31 1.67 1.30
N LEU A 691 -25.04 2.98 1.33
CA LEU A 691 -23.77 3.50 1.86
C LEU A 691 -24.03 4.00 3.28
N THR A 692 -24.01 3.10 4.25
CA THR A 692 -24.46 3.30 5.64
C THR A 692 -23.49 4.09 6.50
N GLU A 693 -22.22 4.16 6.09
CA GLU A 693 -21.27 5.16 6.59
C GLU A 693 -20.41 5.65 5.42
N VAL A 694 -20.44 6.96 5.16
CA VAL A 694 -19.57 7.62 4.18
C VAL A 694 -19.24 9.04 4.63
N GLY A 695 -17.97 9.44 4.54
CA GLY A 695 -17.51 10.75 4.98
C GLY A 695 -16.00 10.79 5.11
N ALA A 696 -15.43 11.95 5.43
CA ALA A 696 -13.98 12.13 5.60
C ALA A 696 -13.69 12.85 6.93
N PRO A 697 -12.64 12.46 7.68
CA PRO A 697 -12.26 13.13 8.91
C PRO A 697 -11.43 14.39 8.59
N THR A 698 -11.68 15.48 9.33
CA THR A 698 -10.85 16.70 9.25
C THR A 698 -9.77 16.72 10.34
N GLY A 699 -8.88 17.73 10.33
CA GLY A 699 -7.98 17.99 11.46
C GLY A 699 -6.49 17.76 11.15
N THR A 700 -5.84 16.94 11.96
CA THR A 700 -4.36 16.78 11.99
C THR A 700 -3.87 15.33 12.11
N SER A 701 -4.77 14.34 12.05
CA SER A 701 -4.40 12.93 12.02
C SER A 701 -3.78 12.55 10.65
N PRO A 702 -3.04 11.43 10.53
CA PRO A 702 -2.48 10.97 9.25
C PRO A 702 -3.52 10.63 8.17
N TRP A 703 -4.78 10.47 8.55
CA TRP A 703 -5.92 10.17 7.67
C TRP A 703 -6.81 11.41 7.42
N ALA A 704 -6.51 12.54 8.07
CA ALA A 704 -7.31 13.75 7.98
C ALA A 704 -7.11 14.46 6.63
N VAL A 705 -8.20 15.04 6.13
CA VAL A 705 -8.22 15.92 4.95
C VAL A 705 -8.61 17.34 5.34
N SER A 706 -8.48 18.30 4.42
CA SER A 706 -8.99 19.67 4.61
C SER A 706 -10.53 19.71 4.60
N GLU A 707 -11.14 20.80 5.09
CA GLU A 707 -12.60 20.97 5.01
C GLU A 707 -13.09 21.05 3.55
N GLU A 708 -12.28 21.57 2.62
CA GLU A 708 -12.57 21.59 1.19
C GLU A 708 -12.59 20.16 0.61
N GLU A 709 -11.59 19.34 0.95
CA GLU A 709 -11.52 17.92 0.53
C GLU A 709 -12.64 17.07 1.17
N GLN A 710 -13.01 17.35 2.43
CA GLN A 710 -14.20 16.75 3.06
C GLN A 710 -15.47 17.10 2.28
N ALA A 711 -15.63 18.36 1.89
CA ALA A 711 -16.77 18.83 1.10
C ALA A 711 -16.81 18.19 -0.30
N GLN A 712 -15.65 18.03 -0.95
CA GLN A 712 -15.51 17.31 -2.23
C GLN A 712 -15.85 15.81 -2.09
N ALA A 713 -15.41 15.14 -1.02
CA ALA A 713 -15.76 13.74 -0.74
C ALA A 713 -17.27 13.56 -0.54
N VAL A 714 -17.93 14.45 0.21
CA VAL A 714 -19.40 14.45 0.38
C VAL A 714 -20.11 14.62 -0.96
N ALA A 715 -19.68 15.57 -1.80
CA ALA A 715 -20.24 15.73 -3.15
C ALA A 715 -20.09 14.46 -3.99
N MET A 716 -18.91 13.82 -3.96
CA MET A 716 -18.62 12.58 -4.70
C MET A 716 -19.58 11.44 -4.31
N PHE A 717 -19.84 11.22 -3.02
CA PHE A 717 -20.80 10.19 -2.58
C PHE A 717 -22.23 10.51 -3.00
N VAL A 718 -22.66 11.78 -2.94
CA VAL A 718 -24.00 12.23 -3.36
C VAL A 718 -24.18 12.05 -4.86
N ASP A 719 -23.20 12.42 -5.69
CA ASP A 719 -23.28 12.23 -7.15
C ASP A 719 -23.18 10.75 -7.54
N PHE A 720 -22.32 9.96 -6.89
CA PHE A 720 -22.28 8.51 -7.12
C PHE A 720 -23.64 7.85 -6.83
N ALA A 721 -24.31 8.23 -5.74
CA ALA A 721 -25.66 7.78 -5.42
C ALA A 721 -26.73 8.32 -6.38
N ARG A 722 -26.61 9.57 -6.84
CA ARG A 722 -27.50 10.21 -7.82
C ARG A 722 -27.50 9.51 -9.19
N TYR A 723 -26.35 8.99 -9.60
CA TYR A 723 -26.16 8.41 -10.94
C TYR A 723 -26.23 6.87 -10.98
N ASN A 724 -25.81 6.15 -9.94
CA ASN A 724 -25.83 4.69 -9.96
C ASN A 724 -27.17 4.13 -9.48
N HIS A 725 -27.93 3.45 -10.37
CA HIS A 725 -29.27 2.94 -10.05
C HIS A 725 -29.28 1.97 -8.86
N TYR A 726 -28.23 1.17 -8.73
CA TYR A 726 -28.03 0.14 -7.70
C TYR A 726 -27.64 0.68 -6.32
N VAL A 727 -27.23 1.94 -6.20
CA VAL A 727 -26.96 2.56 -4.89
C VAL A 727 -28.30 2.92 -4.22
N GLY A 728 -28.46 2.57 -2.96
CA GLY A 728 -29.63 2.89 -2.15
C GLY A 728 -29.56 4.29 -1.53
N PRO A 729 -30.17 4.48 -0.36
CA PRO A 729 -29.83 5.55 0.56
C PRO A 729 -28.33 5.58 0.90
N ILE A 730 -27.84 6.78 1.23
CA ILE A 730 -26.50 7.01 1.77
C ILE A 730 -26.61 7.78 3.09
N TYR A 731 -25.69 7.55 4.02
CA TYR A 731 -25.67 8.14 5.35
C TYR A 731 -24.30 8.76 5.62
N LEU A 732 -24.26 10.07 5.82
CA LEU A 732 -22.99 10.75 6.07
C LEU A 732 -22.54 10.51 7.52
N TYR A 733 -21.33 9.97 7.66
CA TYR A 733 -20.58 9.94 8.91
C TYR A 733 -19.77 11.24 9.01
N SER A 734 -20.16 12.23 9.82
CA SER A 734 -21.30 12.28 10.75
C SER A 734 -21.99 13.67 10.76
N LEU A 735 -23.13 13.80 11.44
CA LEU A 735 -23.81 15.11 11.59
C LEU A 735 -22.97 16.10 12.42
N LEU A 736 -22.41 15.63 13.53
CA LEU A 736 -21.66 16.41 14.50
C LEU A 736 -20.33 15.74 14.82
N ASP A 737 -19.28 16.55 14.93
CA ASP A 737 -18.01 16.14 15.54
C ASP A 737 -18.28 15.54 16.93
N THR A 738 -17.79 14.34 17.16
CA THR A 738 -18.08 13.60 18.41
C THR A 738 -17.29 14.17 19.60
N GLY A 739 -16.18 14.87 19.32
CA GLY A 739 -15.34 15.55 20.31
C GLY A 739 -14.69 16.82 19.78
N THR A 740 -13.45 17.10 20.21
CA THR A 740 -12.71 18.34 19.86
C THR A 740 -11.19 18.16 19.74
N ASP A 741 -10.66 16.94 19.82
CA ASP A 741 -9.23 16.68 19.60
C ASP A 741 -8.95 16.57 18.10
N PRO A 742 -8.19 17.49 17.47
CA PRO A 742 -7.91 17.43 16.03
C PRO A 742 -6.95 16.29 15.65
N ALA A 743 -6.34 15.57 16.60
CA ALA A 743 -5.48 14.42 16.30
C ALA A 743 -6.27 13.10 16.16
N ASP A 744 -7.52 13.05 16.64
CA ASP A 744 -8.37 11.86 16.61
C ASP A 744 -9.35 11.93 15.41
N PRO A 745 -9.23 11.05 14.39
CA PRO A 745 -10.12 11.10 13.22
C PRO A 745 -11.60 10.88 13.60
N GLU A 746 -11.89 9.99 14.56
CA GLU A 746 -13.26 9.64 14.99
C GLU A 746 -14.00 10.86 15.61
N GLN A 747 -13.24 11.84 16.10
CA GLN A 747 -13.78 13.10 16.64
C GLN A 747 -14.10 14.15 15.56
N ASN A 748 -13.64 13.98 14.32
CA ASN A 748 -13.59 15.05 13.31
C ASN A 748 -14.35 14.75 12.00
N PHE A 749 -15.16 13.69 11.96
CA PHE A 749 -16.01 13.34 10.80
C PHE A 749 -17.24 14.25 10.61
N GLY A 750 -17.57 15.12 11.56
CA GLY A 750 -18.79 15.92 11.53
C GLY A 750 -18.85 16.90 10.35
N LEU A 751 -20.04 17.04 9.74
CA LEU A 751 -20.38 18.17 8.86
C LEU A 751 -20.45 19.49 9.66
N ILE A 752 -20.81 19.39 10.94
CA ILE A 752 -20.90 20.50 11.89
C ILE A 752 -19.95 20.20 13.05
N ARG A 753 -19.26 21.23 13.56
CA ARG A 753 -18.38 21.09 14.73
C ARG A 753 -19.18 20.93 16.03
N ARG A 754 -18.51 20.44 17.08
CA ARG A 754 -19.10 20.14 18.39
C ARG A 754 -19.74 21.35 19.10
N ASP A 755 -19.36 22.57 18.73
CA ASP A 755 -19.94 23.84 19.19
C ASP A 755 -21.16 24.30 18.35
N PHE A 756 -21.58 23.48 17.39
CA PHE A 756 -22.56 23.74 16.34
C PHE A 756 -22.12 24.73 15.24
N THR A 757 -20.82 24.99 15.07
CA THR A 757 -20.30 25.79 13.95
C THR A 757 -20.14 24.93 12.68
N PRO A 758 -20.85 25.20 11.57
CA PRO A 758 -20.76 24.40 10.33
C PRO A 758 -19.36 24.36 9.71
N LYS A 759 -18.98 23.21 9.13
CA LYS A 759 -17.83 23.08 8.22
C LYS A 759 -18.25 23.33 6.77
N GLU A 760 -17.28 23.39 5.86
CA GLU A 760 -17.55 23.59 4.43
C GLU A 760 -18.43 22.48 3.82
N ALA A 761 -18.29 21.24 4.28
CA ALA A 761 -19.12 20.11 3.85
C ALA A 761 -20.64 20.29 4.14
N TRP A 762 -20.99 21.01 5.21
CA TRP A 762 -22.40 21.39 5.47
C TRP A 762 -22.92 22.44 4.48
N GLY A 763 -22.04 23.24 3.88
CA GLY A 763 -22.39 24.16 2.79
C GLY A 763 -22.59 23.47 1.44
N ILE A 764 -22.11 22.24 1.27
CA ILE A 764 -22.35 21.37 0.10
C ILE A 764 -23.60 20.48 0.29
N TRP A 765 -24.01 20.24 1.54
CA TRP A 765 -25.26 19.55 1.86
C TRP A 765 -26.52 20.37 1.49
N LEU A 766 -26.48 21.69 1.68
CA LEU A 766 -27.62 22.63 1.62
C LEU A 766 -27.99 23.12 0.21
#